data_AF-W5LZP1-F1
#
_entry.id   AF-W5LZP1-F1
#
_cell.length_a   1.000
_cell.length_b   1.000
_cell.length_c   1.000
_cell.angle_alpha   90.00
_cell.angle_beta   90.00
_cell.angle_gamma   90.00
#
_symmetry.space_group_name_H-M   'P 1'
#
loop_
_entity.id
_entity.type
_entity.pdbx_description
1 polymer ?
#
loop_
_entity_poly.entity_id
_entity_poly.type
_entity_poly.pdbx_seq_one_letter_code
_entity_poly.pdbx_strand_id
1 'polypeptide(L)'
;TLFLHSPRNRVLKTHSFIAAVKKEGHFRCPEDLESDTINQIKGTNQALAEIKELLKQQLKEIVFLKNAVMECEACGMRSDRVDPPEPQPSCLPSPCHPGVTCTETARGVKCGPCPGGTTGNGTHCTDVDECAQEPCHPEVRCINTFPGFRCDPCPAGYSGPTPQGVGLSYARANKQVCRDVNECGGPANGGCVANSICINTPGSFRCGSCKPGFVGDQRRGCRPDGSCGSGQPSPCHRNAECAVHRDGTATCACGVGWAGNGYICGPDIDIDGFPDETLECSERNCQKDNCLTVPNSGQEDADSDGMGDACDEDADGDGILNTEDNCVLVPNVNQRNADHDDFGDACDNCRLIINNDQKDTDGDGKGDACDDDMDGDGIRNAQDNCPRVPNTDQRDRDGDNVGDACDSCPYVRNPDQMDIDNDLIGDPCDTNKDSDGDGHQDSRDNCPAVINSSQLDTDRDGVGDECDDDDDNDSIPDLLPPGPDNCRLIPNPLQEDSDGDGIGNACEHDFDNDTVIDIIDVCPENAEVTLTDFRAYQTVVLDPEGDAQIDPNWVVLNQGREIVQTMNSDPGLAVGYTAFNGVDFEGTFHVNTVTDDDYAGFIFGYQDSSSFYVVMWKQVEQIYWQANPFRAVAEPGIQLKAVKSNTGPGENLRNALWHTGHTEGQAKLLWKDARNVGWKDKTSYRWFLQHRPQDGYIRVRFYEGPEMVADTGIIIDTTMRGGRLGVFCFSQENIIWANLRYRCNDTLPEDFDPYRTQQS
;
A
#
# COMPACT_ATOMS: atom_id res chain seq x y z
N THR A 1 -31.77 60.24 -18.57
CA THR A 1 -33.15 60.41 -19.07
C THR A 1 -34.05 59.42 -18.35
N LEU A 2 -34.88 59.93 -17.42
CA LEU A 2 -36.14 59.40 -16.85
C LEU A 2 -36.19 57.93 -16.36
N PHE A 3 -36.51 57.53 -15.12
CA PHE A 3 -37.02 58.14 -13.87
C PHE A 3 -36.59 57.17 -12.71
N LEU A 4 -35.80 57.53 -11.69
CA LEU A 4 -36.10 58.30 -10.45
C LEU A 4 -37.04 57.54 -9.48
N HIS A 5 -36.67 57.12 -8.27
CA HIS A 5 -36.36 57.89 -7.03
C HIS A 5 -35.62 56.92 -6.04
N SER A 6 -34.45 57.15 -5.42
CA SER A 6 -33.91 58.21 -4.55
C SER A 6 -34.63 58.38 -3.18
N PRO A 7 -33.97 58.82 -2.08
CA PRO A 7 -32.83 58.22 -1.35
C PRO A 7 -32.91 58.42 0.21
N ARG A 8 -31.80 58.11 0.92
CA ARG A 8 -31.33 58.58 2.26
C ARG A 8 -31.87 57.80 3.49
N ASN A 9 -31.10 57.53 4.56
CA ASN A 9 -29.87 58.13 5.09
C ASN A 9 -29.21 57.24 6.18
N ARG A 10 -27.86 57.20 6.16
CA ARG A 10 -26.88 57.27 7.27
C ARG A 10 -26.90 56.36 8.52
N VAL A 11 -25.83 55.54 8.61
CA VAL A 11 -24.69 55.56 9.58
C VAL A 11 -24.96 55.49 11.10
N LEU A 12 -24.49 54.41 11.76
CA LEU A 12 -23.64 54.32 13.00
C LEU A 12 -23.81 52.92 13.63
N LYS A 13 -22.77 52.07 13.64
CA LYS A 13 -21.80 51.79 14.73
C LYS A 13 -22.35 51.22 16.05
N THR A 14 -21.63 50.16 16.46
CA THR A 14 -21.29 49.67 17.82
C THR A 14 -22.25 48.75 18.59
N HIS A 15 -21.80 47.49 18.71
CA HIS A 15 -21.80 46.57 19.87
C HIS A 15 -22.77 46.81 21.03
N SER A 16 -23.50 45.76 21.45
CA SER A 16 -23.38 45.12 22.78
C SER A 16 -24.62 44.30 23.20
N PHE A 17 -24.35 43.09 23.70
CA PHE A 17 -25.01 42.37 24.81
C PHE A 17 -26.49 41.91 24.74
N ILE A 18 -26.63 40.58 24.65
CA ILE A 18 -27.39 39.63 25.49
C ILE A 18 -28.89 39.88 25.82
N ALA A 19 -29.68 38.83 25.48
CA ALA A 19 -30.96 38.36 26.01
C ALA A 19 -32.28 38.98 25.53
N ALA A 20 -33.11 38.17 24.84
CA ALA A 20 -34.42 37.72 25.33
C ALA A 20 -35.13 36.80 24.32
N VAL A 21 -35.79 35.79 24.88
CA VAL A 21 -36.59 34.74 24.24
C VAL A 21 -38.03 35.23 23.95
N LYS A 22 -38.58 34.78 22.81
CA LYS A 22 -39.95 34.25 22.51
C LYS A 22 -40.86 34.98 21.48
N LYS A 23 -41.31 34.13 20.52
CA LYS A 23 -42.52 34.14 19.65
C LYS A 23 -42.47 35.00 18.39
N GLU A 24 -42.90 34.57 17.19
CA GLU A 24 -43.73 33.45 16.72
C GLU A 24 -43.62 33.32 15.17
N GLY A 25 -43.78 32.11 14.60
CA GLY A 25 -44.27 31.87 13.21
C GLY A 25 -43.23 31.39 12.16
N HIS A 26 -43.02 30.08 11.91
CA HIS A 26 -43.75 29.12 11.03
C HIS A 26 -43.22 29.04 9.57
N PHE A 27 -42.56 27.93 9.22
CA PHE A 27 -42.53 27.33 7.88
C PHE A 27 -42.42 25.79 8.03
N ARG A 28 -43.17 25.05 7.22
CA ARG A 28 -43.34 23.57 7.21
C ARG A 28 -42.40 22.92 6.18
N CYS A 29 -41.90 21.71 6.49
CA CYS A 29 -41.34 20.73 5.55
C CYS A 29 -42.15 19.41 5.59
N PRO A 30 -42.05 18.54 4.57
CA PRO A 30 -43.00 17.45 4.31
C PRO A 30 -42.78 16.22 5.20
N GLU A 31 -43.89 15.58 5.54
CA GLU A 31 -44.00 14.31 6.25
C GLU A 31 -43.80 13.14 5.27
N ASP A 32 -43.07 12.12 5.70
CA ASP A 32 -43.31 10.67 5.46
C ASP A 32 -42.02 9.84 5.23
N LEU A 33 -41.11 9.79 6.22
CA LEU A 33 -40.28 8.58 6.49
C LEU A 33 -39.62 8.52 7.88
N GLU A 34 -40.07 9.31 8.88
CA GLU A 34 -39.44 9.34 10.21
C GLU A 34 -40.34 8.86 11.37
N SER A 35 -41.60 8.50 11.08
CA SER A 35 -42.57 8.24 12.16
C SER A 35 -42.43 6.84 12.79
N ASP A 36 -42.07 5.82 12.02
CA ASP A 36 -42.06 4.44 12.54
C ASP A 36 -40.85 4.15 13.43
N THR A 37 -39.67 4.64 13.07
CA THR A 37 -38.43 4.46 13.87
C THR A 37 -38.50 5.24 15.18
N ILE A 38 -39.03 6.47 15.16
CA ILE A 38 -39.23 7.29 16.37
C ILE A 38 -40.31 6.67 17.27
N ASN A 39 -41.38 6.10 16.70
CA ASN A 39 -42.40 5.41 17.47
C ASN A 39 -41.90 4.08 18.07
N GLN A 40 -41.02 3.34 17.37
CA GLN A 40 -40.36 2.15 17.92
C GLN A 40 -39.38 2.49 19.04
N ILE A 41 -38.58 3.55 18.90
CA ILE A 41 -37.66 4.03 19.95
C ILE A 41 -38.44 4.55 21.17
N LYS A 42 -39.58 5.23 20.96
CA LYS A 42 -40.47 5.61 22.06
C LYS A 42 -41.08 4.40 22.75
N GLY A 43 -41.54 3.39 21.99
CA GLY A 43 -42.12 2.15 22.52
C GLY A 43 -41.11 1.33 23.33
N THR A 44 -39.89 1.17 22.83
CA THR A 44 -38.81 0.47 23.55
C THR A 44 -38.37 1.22 24.80
N ASN A 45 -38.26 2.56 24.77
CA ASN A 45 -37.98 3.35 25.95
C ASN A 45 -39.10 3.29 27.00
N GLN A 46 -40.37 3.20 26.57
CA GLN A 46 -41.50 3.01 27.48
C GLN A 46 -41.47 1.62 28.14
N ALA A 47 -41.20 0.58 27.37
CA ALA A 47 -41.04 -0.78 27.90
C ALA A 47 -39.85 -0.88 28.88
N LEU A 48 -38.74 -0.19 28.59
CA LEU A 48 -37.58 -0.14 29.48
C LEU A 48 -37.90 0.58 30.80
N ALA A 49 -38.74 1.62 30.76
CA ALA A 49 -39.21 2.32 31.94
C ALA A 49 -40.16 1.47 32.80
N GLU A 50 -41.05 0.70 32.17
CA GLU A 50 -41.95 -0.24 32.86
C GLU A 50 -41.17 -1.40 33.51
N ILE A 51 -40.18 -1.98 32.81
CA ILE A 51 -39.29 -3.01 33.36
C ILE A 51 -38.50 -2.47 34.55
N LYS A 52 -38.02 -1.22 34.48
CA LYS A 52 -37.29 -0.56 35.58
C LYS A 52 -38.16 -0.35 36.81
N GLU A 53 -39.44 -0.01 36.64
CA GLU A 53 -40.38 0.11 37.77
C GLU A 53 -40.79 -1.26 38.33
N LEU A 54 -40.97 -2.28 37.49
CA LEU A 54 -41.18 -3.67 37.96
C LEU A 54 -39.98 -4.19 38.75
N LEU A 55 -38.75 -3.89 38.33
CA LEU A 55 -37.53 -4.28 39.04
C LEU A 55 -37.42 -3.54 40.40
N LYS A 56 -37.80 -2.26 40.47
CA LYS A 56 -37.90 -1.51 41.74
C LYS A 56 -38.97 -2.09 42.67
N GLN A 57 -40.08 -2.57 42.12
CA GLN A 57 -41.13 -3.23 42.89
C GLN A 57 -40.65 -4.57 43.45
N GLN A 58 -39.96 -5.38 42.65
CA GLN A 58 -39.35 -6.63 43.13
C GLN A 58 -38.25 -6.40 44.18
N LEU A 59 -37.42 -5.36 44.03
CA LEU A 59 -36.45 -4.97 45.06
C LEU A 59 -37.13 -4.53 46.36
N LYS A 60 -38.27 -3.82 46.29
CA LYS A 60 -39.07 -3.48 47.47
C LYS A 60 -39.67 -4.71 48.15
N GLU A 61 -40.17 -5.68 47.39
CA GLU A 61 -40.71 -6.93 47.92
C GLU A 61 -39.62 -7.80 48.57
N ILE A 62 -38.43 -7.88 47.95
CA ILE A 62 -37.27 -8.58 48.51
C ILE A 62 -36.80 -7.92 49.82
N VAL A 63 -36.75 -6.58 49.88
CA VAL A 63 -36.38 -5.85 51.11
C VAL A 63 -37.46 -5.99 52.19
N PHE A 64 -38.75 -6.01 51.82
CA PHE A 64 -39.86 -6.25 52.73
C PHE A 64 -39.83 -7.66 53.32
N LEU A 65 -39.59 -8.69 52.49
CA LEU A 65 -39.40 -10.08 52.93
C LEU A 65 -38.16 -10.23 53.83
N LYS A 66 -37.06 -9.55 53.51
CA LYS A 66 -35.83 -9.57 54.31
C LYS A 66 -36.02 -8.91 55.69
N ASN A 67 -36.81 -7.85 55.77
CA ASN A 67 -37.16 -7.18 57.03
C ASN A 67 -38.19 -7.98 57.85
N ALA A 68 -39.16 -8.62 57.20
CA ALA A 68 -40.15 -9.48 57.88
C ALA A 68 -39.50 -10.75 58.47
N VAL A 69 -38.44 -11.28 57.85
CA VAL A 69 -37.65 -12.39 58.39
C VAL A 69 -36.77 -11.94 59.56
N MET A 70 -36.23 -10.72 59.54
CA MET A 70 -35.46 -10.16 60.67
C MET A 70 -36.32 -9.82 61.91
N GLU A 71 -37.62 -9.53 61.74
CA GLU A 71 -38.52 -9.27 62.87
C GLU A 71 -39.08 -10.55 63.53
N CYS A 72 -38.76 -11.73 63.01
CA CYS A 72 -39.13 -13.01 63.62
C CYS A 72 -38.07 -13.57 64.60
N GLU A 73 -36.93 -12.88 64.79
CA GLU A 73 -35.85 -13.27 65.71
C GLU A 73 -35.71 -12.34 66.94
N ALA A 74 -36.78 -11.68 67.37
CA ALA A 74 -36.77 -10.81 68.55
C ALA A 74 -37.97 -11.03 69.49
N CYS A 75 -38.12 -12.25 70.02
CA CYS A 75 -38.95 -12.49 71.19
C CYS A 75 -38.08 -12.89 72.40
N GLY A 76 -37.95 -11.98 73.37
CA GLY A 76 -37.26 -12.24 74.64
C GLY A 76 -37.89 -11.51 75.83
N MET A 77 -38.74 -12.23 76.59
CA MET A 77 -38.64 -12.47 78.05
C MET A 77 -39.97 -12.46 78.86
N ARG A 78 -40.24 -13.66 79.43
CA ARG A 78 -40.73 -14.00 80.80
C ARG A 78 -42.13 -13.60 81.30
N SER A 79 -42.89 -14.62 81.72
CA SER A 79 -43.37 -14.78 83.12
C SER A 79 -43.97 -16.18 83.39
N ASP A 80 -43.35 -16.87 84.34
CA ASP A 80 -43.84 -17.85 85.33
C ASP A 80 -44.76 -19.06 84.98
N ARG A 81 -44.14 -20.24 85.22
CA ARG A 81 -44.63 -21.46 85.91
C ARG A 81 -45.80 -22.23 85.30
N VAL A 82 -45.52 -23.47 84.90
CA VAL A 82 -45.73 -24.73 85.67
C VAL A 82 -45.31 -25.88 84.73
N ASP A 83 -44.46 -26.79 85.20
CA ASP A 83 -43.98 -27.96 84.45
C ASP A 83 -45.12 -28.92 84.03
N PRO A 84 -45.09 -29.39 82.76
CA PRO A 84 -45.44 -30.78 82.44
C PRO A 84 -44.35 -31.45 81.57
N PRO A 85 -44.37 -32.78 81.43
CA PRO A 85 -43.17 -33.58 81.15
C PRO A 85 -42.66 -33.48 79.70
N GLU A 86 -41.36 -33.76 79.55
CA GLU A 86 -40.56 -33.78 78.31
C GLU A 86 -41.28 -34.31 77.06
N PRO A 87 -41.26 -33.58 75.92
CA PRO A 87 -41.48 -34.18 74.62
C PRO A 87 -40.22 -34.94 74.21
N GLN A 88 -40.38 -36.21 73.85
CA GLN A 88 -39.28 -37.03 73.37
C GLN A 88 -38.68 -36.43 72.08
N PRO A 89 -37.35 -36.40 71.93
CA PRO A 89 -36.67 -35.90 70.75
C PRO A 89 -37.08 -36.72 69.52
N SER A 90 -37.83 -36.12 68.59
CA SER A 90 -38.30 -36.78 67.36
C SER A 90 -37.66 -36.15 66.12
N CYS A 91 -37.52 -36.94 65.05
CA CYS A 91 -37.00 -36.48 63.75
C CYS A 91 -38.03 -35.67 62.92
N LEU A 92 -39.13 -35.19 63.52
CA LEU A 92 -40.14 -34.37 62.85
C LEU A 92 -40.47 -33.09 63.64
N PRO A 93 -40.12 -31.90 63.13
CA PRO A 93 -39.30 -31.63 61.93
C PRO A 93 -37.82 -32.02 62.13
N SER A 94 -37.15 -32.50 61.06
CA SER A 94 -35.77 -33.02 61.15
C SER A 94 -34.78 -31.93 61.58
N PRO A 95 -34.03 -32.10 62.69
CA PRO A 95 -33.00 -31.16 63.11
C PRO A 95 -31.67 -31.32 62.38
N CYS A 96 -31.57 -32.27 61.44
CA CYS A 96 -30.36 -32.53 60.65
C CYS A 96 -30.36 -31.77 59.32
N HIS A 97 -29.17 -31.51 58.76
CA HIS A 97 -29.02 -30.84 57.47
C HIS A 97 -29.81 -31.57 56.36
N PRO A 98 -30.43 -30.86 55.40
CA PRO A 98 -31.12 -31.48 54.28
C PRO A 98 -30.26 -32.57 53.61
N GLY A 99 -30.83 -33.77 53.45
CA GLY A 99 -30.13 -34.94 52.90
C GLY A 99 -29.35 -35.80 53.90
N VAL A 100 -29.26 -35.41 55.18
CA VAL A 100 -28.63 -36.20 56.25
C VAL A 100 -29.65 -37.06 56.97
N THR A 101 -29.35 -38.36 57.13
CA THR A 101 -30.20 -39.30 57.86
C THR A 101 -30.29 -38.92 59.34
N CYS A 102 -31.51 -38.67 59.81
CA CYS A 102 -31.82 -38.42 61.21
C CYS A 102 -32.17 -39.75 61.92
N THR A 103 -31.52 -40.03 63.05
CA THR A 103 -31.78 -41.24 63.85
C THR A 103 -32.11 -40.89 65.29
N GLU A 104 -33.22 -41.40 65.81
CA GLU A 104 -33.60 -41.23 67.21
C GLU A 104 -32.85 -42.26 68.09
N THR A 105 -32.14 -41.79 69.12
CA THR A 105 -31.40 -42.66 70.04
C THR A 105 -31.82 -42.40 71.50
N ALA A 106 -31.52 -43.32 72.41
CA ALA A 106 -31.86 -43.19 73.83
C ALA A 106 -31.23 -41.97 74.55
N ARG A 107 -30.32 -41.24 73.90
CA ARG A 107 -29.70 -40.00 74.41
C ARG A 107 -30.09 -38.73 73.62
N GLY A 108 -31.03 -38.82 72.67
CA GLY A 108 -31.44 -37.73 71.80
C GLY A 108 -31.35 -38.05 70.30
N VAL A 109 -31.70 -37.06 69.46
CA VAL A 109 -31.56 -37.16 68.01
C VAL A 109 -30.08 -37.14 67.62
N LYS A 110 -29.66 -38.06 66.76
CA LYS A 110 -28.31 -38.11 66.18
C LYS A 110 -28.39 -37.98 64.66
N CYS A 111 -27.69 -36.99 64.12
CA CYS A 111 -27.54 -36.81 62.68
C CYS A 111 -26.41 -37.69 62.13
N GLY A 112 -26.65 -38.27 60.96
CA GLY A 112 -25.67 -39.01 60.19
C GLY A 112 -24.54 -38.11 59.65
N PRO A 113 -23.59 -38.69 58.89
CA PRO A 113 -22.57 -37.91 58.20
C PRO A 113 -23.19 -36.98 57.16
N CYS A 114 -22.51 -35.88 56.88
CA CYS A 114 -22.90 -34.94 55.82
C CYS A 114 -22.94 -35.62 54.44
N PRO A 115 -23.79 -35.14 53.51
CA PRO A 115 -23.86 -35.67 52.15
C PRO A 115 -22.50 -35.56 51.43
N GLY A 116 -22.27 -36.42 50.45
CA GLY A 116 -21.04 -36.37 49.65
C GLY A 116 -20.79 -34.98 49.06
N GLY A 117 -19.53 -34.53 49.06
CA GLY A 117 -19.14 -33.17 48.64
C GLY A 117 -19.31 -32.11 49.73
N THR A 118 -19.71 -32.51 50.94
CA THR A 118 -19.85 -31.58 52.08
C THR A 118 -19.20 -32.15 53.33
N THR A 119 -18.78 -31.27 54.24
CA THR A 119 -18.14 -31.63 55.51
C THR A 119 -18.82 -30.92 56.67
N GLY A 120 -18.83 -31.54 57.85
CA GLY A 120 -19.50 -30.98 59.01
C GLY A 120 -19.96 -32.03 60.02
N ASN A 121 -20.78 -31.59 60.97
CA ASN A 121 -21.24 -32.41 62.10
C ASN A 121 -22.61 -33.07 61.87
N GLY A 122 -23.15 -33.02 60.64
CA GLY A 122 -24.45 -33.59 60.27
C GLY A 122 -25.66 -32.70 60.54
N THR A 123 -25.53 -31.67 61.39
CA THR A 123 -26.53 -30.60 61.55
C THR A 123 -26.19 -29.37 60.71
N HIS A 124 -24.90 -29.03 60.62
CA HIS A 124 -24.36 -28.03 59.72
C HIS A 124 -23.33 -28.69 58.79
N CYS A 125 -23.62 -28.68 57.50
CA CYS A 125 -22.73 -29.19 56.46
C CYS A 125 -22.33 -28.02 55.55
N THR A 126 -21.04 -27.86 55.31
CA THR A 126 -20.47 -26.86 54.41
C THR A 126 -19.86 -27.55 53.20
N ASP A 127 -19.83 -26.86 52.07
CA ASP A 127 -19.23 -27.34 50.83
C ASP A 127 -17.75 -27.71 51.00
N VAL A 128 -17.29 -28.72 50.26
CA VAL A 128 -15.88 -29.09 50.17
C VAL A 128 -15.37 -28.65 48.81
N ASP A 129 -14.36 -27.79 48.78
CA ASP A 129 -13.76 -27.35 47.52
C ASP A 129 -12.91 -28.48 46.91
N GLU A 130 -13.47 -29.19 45.93
CA GLU A 130 -12.75 -30.24 45.24
C GLU A 130 -11.77 -29.72 44.17
N CYS A 131 -11.88 -28.46 43.75
CA CYS A 131 -10.95 -27.84 42.80
C CYS A 131 -9.54 -27.68 43.38
N ALA A 132 -9.41 -27.65 44.70
CA ALA A 132 -8.12 -27.68 45.39
C ALA A 132 -7.28 -28.95 45.13
N GLN A 133 -7.81 -29.98 44.45
CA GLN A 133 -7.08 -31.18 44.05
C GLN A 133 -6.62 -31.17 42.58
N GLU A 134 -6.82 -30.05 41.88
CA GLU A 134 -6.47 -29.87 40.46
C GLU A 134 -6.99 -31.02 39.57
N PRO A 135 -8.32 -31.24 39.55
CA PRO A 135 -8.93 -32.29 38.73
C PRO A 135 -9.04 -31.90 37.24
N CYS A 136 -8.93 -30.62 36.89
CA CYS A 136 -9.01 -30.14 35.50
C CYS A 136 -7.62 -30.02 34.85
N HIS A 137 -7.58 -29.89 33.52
CA HIS A 137 -6.33 -29.64 32.80
C HIS A 137 -5.72 -28.29 33.26
N PRO A 138 -4.39 -28.10 33.30
CA PRO A 138 -3.76 -26.88 33.82
C PRO A 138 -4.26 -25.56 33.20
N GLU A 139 -4.68 -25.60 31.94
CA GLU A 139 -5.21 -24.46 31.19
C GLU A 139 -6.75 -24.40 31.18
N VAL A 140 -7.43 -25.28 31.90
CA VAL A 140 -8.89 -25.35 31.99
C VAL A 140 -9.36 -24.94 33.37
N ARG A 141 -10.35 -24.06 33.41
CA ARG A 141 -10.94 -23.57 34.65
C ARG A 141 -11.72 -24.68 35.37
N CYS A 142 -11.41 -24.85 36.66
CA CYS A 142 -12.20 -25.68 37.57
C CYS A 142 -13.27 -24.82 38.26
N ILE A 143 -14.52 -25.31 38.29
CA ILE A 143 -15.64 -24.66 38.96
C ILE A 143 -16.09 -25.52 40.13
N ASN A 144 -15.90 -25.01 41.34
CA ASN A 144 -16.43 -25.63 42.55
C ASN A 144 -17.95 -25.37 42.65
N THR A 145 -18.73 -26.39 42.99
CA THR A 145 -20.20 -26.37 42.97
C THR A 145 -20.77 -26.98 44.25
N PHE A 146 -21.99 -26.61 44.65
CA PHE A 146 -22.64 -27.24 45.79
C PHE A 146 -23.78 -28.17 45.33
N PRO A 147 -23.64 -29.51 45.41
CA PRO A 147 -22.46 -30.29 45.80
C PRO A 147 -21.53 -30.67 44.62
N GLY A 148 -20.21 -30.69 44.85
CA GLY A 148 -19.19 -31.26 43.96
C GLY A 148 -18.39 -30.25 43.11
N PHE A 149 -17.82 -30.69 42.00
CA PHE A 149 -17.12 -29.80 41.07
C PHE A 149 -17.41 -30.17 39.62
N ARG A 150 -17.11 -29.25 38.72
CA ARG A 150 -17.02 -29.52 37.28
C ARG A 150 -15.84 -28.81 36.65
N CYS A 151 -15.24 -29.43 35.65
CA CYS A 151 -14.30 -28.78 34.76
C CYS A 151 -15.03 -28.15 33.57
N ASP A 152 -14.52 -27.03 33.10
CA ASP A 152 -14.89 -26.51 31.78
C ASP A 152 -14.38 -27.45 30.66
N PRO A 153 -14.87 -27.30 29.42
CA PRO A 153 -14.35 -28.03 28.25
C PRO A 153 -12.84 -27.83 28.03
N CYS A 154 -12.23 -28.75 27.27
CA CYS A 154 -10.85 -28.56 26.82
C CYS A 154 -10.69 -27.26 26.00
N PRO A 155 -9.49 -26.67 25.97
CA PRO A 155 -9.21 -25.49 25.14
C PRO A 155 -9.52 -25.75 23.66
N ALA A 156 -9.70 -24.67 22.88
CA ALA A 156 -9.86 -24.77 21.43
C ALA A 156 -8.67 -25.54 20.82
N GLY A 157 -8.94 -26.40 19.83
CA GLY A 157 -7.93 -27.30 19.24
C GLY A 157 -7.64 -28.58 20.05
N TYR A 158 -8.27 -28.75 21.22
CA TYR A 158 -8.12 -29.96 22.03
C TYR A 158 -9.46 -30.64 22.31
N SER A 159 -9.44 -31.97 22.36
CA SER A 159 -10.60 -32.80 22.71
C SER A 159 -10.33 -33.66 23.93
N GLY A 160 -11.34 -33.82 24.77
CA GLY A 160 -11.22 -34.59 26.01
C GLY A 160 -12.52 -34.63 26.80
N PRO A 161 -12.63 -35.54 27.78
CA PRO A 161 -13.79 -35.59 28.66
C PRO A 161 -13.86 -34.33 29.54
N THR A 162 -15.06 -33.98 30.02
CA THR A 162 -15.30 -32.91 31.01
C THR A 162 -15.68 -33.53 32.36
N PRO A 163 -14.72 -33.76 33.28
CA PRO A 163 -15.03 -34.39 34.55
C PRO A 163 -16.00 -33.55 35.37
N GLN A 164 -17.05 -34.20 35.88
CA GLN A 164 -17.97 -33.66 36.87
C GLN A 164 -18.22 -34.74 37.92
N GLY A 165 -18.10 -34.39 39.19
CA GLY A 165 -18.29 -35.36 40.27
C GLY A 165 -18.31 -34.72 41.64
N VAL A 166 -18.51 -35.56 42.65
CA VAL A 166 -18.72 -35.13 44.03
C VAL A 166 -17.71 -35.82 44.93
N GLY A 167 -17.02 -35.05 45.78
CA GLY A 167 -16.07 -35.53 46.78
C GLY A 167 -14.61 -35.63 46.31
N LEU A 168 -13.70 -35.42 47.26
CA LEU A 168 -12.25 -35.36 47.03
C LEU A 168 -11.64 -36.65 46.43
N SER A 169 -12.21 -37.82 46.73
CA SER A 169 -11.75 -39.09 46.17
C SER A 169 -12.01 -39.18 44.67
N TYR A 170 -13.14 -38.64 44.21
CA TYR A 170 -13.49 -38.60 42.79
C TYR A 170 -12.61 -37.60 42.04
N ALA A 171 -12.38 -36.41 42.61
CA ALA A 171 -11.51 -35.38 42.04
C ALA A 171 -10.06 -35.84 41.87
N ARG A 172 -9.53 -36.63 42.82
CA ARG A 172 -8.18 -37.21 42.71
C ARG A 172 -8.05 -38.29 41.63
N ALA A 173 -9.10 -39.08 41.43
CA ALA A 173 -9.06 -40.24 40.55
C ALA A 173 -9.38 -39.89 39.09
N ASN A 174 -10.14 -38.82 38.84
CA ASN A 174 -10.67 -38.49 37.51
C ASN A 174 -10.14 -37.13 37.05
N LYS A 175 -8.87 -37.10 36.62
CA LYS A 175 -8.25 -35.91 36.03
C LYS A 175 -8.65 -35.74 34.57
N GLN A 176 -8.94 -34.51 34.17
CA GLN A 176 -9.20 -34.14 32.78
C GLN A 176 -7.94 -34.31 31.94
N VAL A 177 -8.08 -34.97 30.80
CA VAL A 177 -7.00 -35.15 29.82
C VAL A 177 -7.46 -34.55 28.49
N CYS A 178 -6.79 -33.50 28.06
CA CYS A 178 -7.03 -32.86 26.77
C CYS A 178 -5.98 -33.37 25.77
N ARG A 179 -6.44 -33.86 24.62
CA ARG A 179 -5.59 -34.33 23.52
C ARG A 179 -5.77 -33.43 22.32
N ASP A 180 -4.66 -33.13 21.68
CA ASP A 180 -4.62 -32.40 20.42
C ASP A 180 -5.59 -33.00 19.41
N VAL A 181 -6.43 -32.15 18.81
CA VAL A 181 -7.26 -32.53 17.66
C VAL A 181 -6.36 -32.53 16.44
N ASN A 182 -6.43 -33.57 15.62
CA ASN A 182 -5.71 -33.56 14.35
C ASN A 182 -6.68 -33.09 13.25
N GLU A 183 -6.68 -31.79 12.97
CA GLU A 183 -7.58 -31.19 11.97
C GLU A 183 -7.26 -31.70 10.55
N CYS A 184 -5.98 -32.01 10.27
CA CYS A 184 -5.55 -32.59 9.00
C CYS A 184 -6.02 -34.04 8.78
N GLY A 185 -6.45 -34.73 9.84
CA GLY A 185 -6.93 -36.12 9.76
C GLY A 185 -8.34 -36.27 9.18
N GLY A 186 -9.06 -35.15 9.00
CA GLY A 186 -10.43 -35.14 8.48
C GLY A 186 -10.53 -35.19 6.95
N PRO A 187 -11.73 -35.49 6.39
CA PRO A 187 -11.96 -35.56 4.95
C PRO A 187 -11.82 -34.20 4.23
N ALA A 188 -11.79 -33.09 4.97
CA ALA A 188 -11.67 -31.73 4.44
C ALA A 188 -10.24 -31.16 4.51
N ASN A 189 -9.20 -31.98 4.75
CA ASN A 189 -7.80 -31.52 4.80
C ASN A 189 -7.57 -30.35 5.78
N GLY A 190 -8.21 -30.38 6.96
CA GLY A 190 -8.20 -29.28 7.93
C GLY A 190 -8.98 -28.03 7.52
N GLY A 191 -9.54 -27.96 6.30
CA GLY A 191 -10.05 -26.72 5.72
C GLY A 191 -9.02 -26.02 4.81
N CYS A 192 -7.83 -26.61 4.64
CA CYS A 192 -6.85 -26.16 3.67
C CYS A 192 -7.33 -26.41 2.24
N VAL A 193 -6.93 -25.53 1.32
CA VAL A 193 -7.21 -25.62 -0.10
C VAL A 193 -6.92 -27.01 -0.66
N ALA A 194 -7.78 -27.49 -1.56
CA ALA A 194 -7.59 -28.77 -2.22
C ALA A 194 -6.23 -28.81 -2.93
N ASN A 195 -5.50 -29.93 -2.83
CA ASN A 195 -4.13 -30.09 -3.34
C ASN A 195 -3.04 -29.29 -2.63
N SER A 196 -3.32 -28.72 -1.45
CA SER A 196 -2.29 -28.20 -0.54
C SER A 196 -1.93 -29.17 0.59
N ILE A 197 -0.79 -28.96 1.23
CA ILE A 197 -0.28 -29.81 2.32
C ILE A 197 -0.81 -29.29 3.66
N CYS A 198 -1.65 -30.04 4.38
CA CYS A 198 -2.03 -29.70 5.75
C CYS A 198 -0.98 -30.20 6.75
N ILE A 199 -0.57 -29.34 7.69
CA ILE A 199 0.42 -29.64 8.73
C ILE A 199 -0.25 -29.46 10.11
N ASN A 200 -0.43 -30.57 10.84
CA ASN A 200 -1.02 -30.55 12.17
C ASN A 200 -0.02 -30.01 13.21
N THR A 201 -0.47 -29.14 14.11
CA THR A 201 0.33 -28.56 15.19
C THR A 201 -0.39 -28.74 16.53
N PRO A 202 0.30 -28.70 17.69
CA PRO A 202 -0.40 -28.78 18.97
C PRO A 202 -1.37 -27.60 19.16
N GLY A 203 -2.67 -27.90 19.27
CA GLY A 203 -3.76 -26.94 19.48
C GLY A 203 -4.27 -26.23 18.22
N SER A 204 -3.75 -26.56 17.04
CA SER A 204 -4.14 -25.93 15.76
C SER A 204 -3.57 -26.69 14.56
N PHE A 205 -3.78 -26.18 13.35
CA PHE A 205 -3.13 -26.67 12.13
C PHE A 205 -2.72 -25.49 11.26
N ARG A 206 -1.82 -25.74 10.30
CA ARG A 206 -1.51 -24.77 9.25
C ARG A 206 -1.53 -25.41 7.88
N CYS A 207 -1.90 -24.61 6.90
CA CYS A 207 -1.88 -24.99 5.50
C CYS A 207 -0.52 -24.62 4.90
N GLY A 208 0.15 -25.60 4.32
CA GLY A 208 1.42 -25.45 3.63
C GLY A 208 1.25 -25.24 2.13
N SER A 209 2.37 -25.34 1.42
CA SER A 209 2.42 -25.17 -0.03
C SER A 209 1.54 -26.18 -0.78
N CYS A 210 1.30 -25.88 -2.06
CA CYS A 210 0.72 -26.85 -2.97
C CYS A 210 1.56 -28.12 -3.03
N LYS A 211 0.87 -29.25 -3.23
CA LYS A 211 1.50 -30.55 -3.45
C LYS A 211 2.28 -30.53 -4.77
N PRO A 212 3.32 -31.37 -4.92
CA PRO A 212 4.08 -31.46 -6.16
C PRO A 212 3.18 -31.64 -7.40
N GLY A 213 3.41 -30.84 -8.44
CA GLY A 213 2.60 -30.79 -9.66
C GLY A 213 1.44 -29.77 -9.61
N PHE A 214 1.36 -28.97 -8.55
CA PHE A 214 0.40 -27.89 -8.40
C PHE A 214 1.11 -26.59 -8.01
N VAL A 215 0.67 -25.49 -8.58
CA VAL A 215 1.09 -24.11 -8.31
C VAL A 215 -0.10 -23.31 -7.80
N GLY A 216 0.15 -22.26 -7.01
CA GLY A 216 -0.90 -21.48 -6.34
C GLY A 216 -0.77 -21.55 -4.82
N ASP A 217 -1.85 -21.22 -4.12
CA ASP A 217 -1.81 -20.95 -2.68
C ASP A 217 -3.16 -21.25 -2.00
N GLN A 218 -3.36 -20.70 -0.80
CA GLN A 218 -4.59 -20.89 -0.03
C GLN A 218 -5.75 -19.93 -0.42
N ARG A 219 -5.49 -18.82 -1.13
CA ARG A 219 -6.53 -17.89 -1.60
C ARG A 219 -7.00 -18.22 -3.02
N ARG A 220 -6.08 -18.36 -3.97
CA ARG A 220 -6.35 -18.67 -5.40
C ARG A 220 -6.65 -20.14 -5.63
N GLY A 221 -6.25 -20.99 -4.70
CA GLY A 221 -6.35 -22.43 -4.85
C GLY A 221 -5.09 -23.05 -5.46
N CYS A 222 -4.80 -24.31 -5.14
CA CYS A 222 -3.73 -25.06 -5.78
C CYS A 222 -4.21 -25.64 -7.10
N ARG A 223 -3.75 -25.06 -8.21
CA ARG A 223 -4.06 -25.48 -9.59
C ARG A 223 -2.90 -26.28 -10.20
N PRO A 224 -3.16 -27.18 -11.17
CA PRO A 224 -2.09 -27.93 -11.82
C PRO A 224 -1.02 -27.01 -12.42
N ASP A 225 0.24 -27.41 -12.33
CA ASP A 225 1.35 -26.71 -12.98
C ASP A 225 1.11 -26.62 -14.51
N GLY A 226 1.15 -25.42 -15.08
CA GLY A 226 0.78 -25.14 -16.48
C GLY A 226 -0.73 -24.95 -16.76
N SER A 227 -1.56 -24.72 -15.74
CA SER A 227 -2.97 -24.34 -15.90
C SER A 227 -3.23 -22.85 -15.66
N CYS A 228 -4.19 -22.28 -16.40
CA CYS A 228 -4.64 -20.90 -16.23
C CYS A 228 -6.12 -20.86 -15.77
N GLY A 229 -6.47 -19.85 -14.96
CA GLY A 229 -7.82 -19.70 -14.39
C GLY A 229 -8.29 -20.93 -13.61
N SER A 230 -9.53 -21.37 -13.87
CA SER A 230 -10.25 -22.47 -13.20
C SER A 230 -9.73 -23.89 -13.52
N GLY A 231 -8.41 -24.05 -13.71
CA GLY A 231 -7.74 -25.34 -13.89
C GLY A 231 -7.74 -25.89 -15.33
N GLN A 232 -7.98 -25.04 -16.35
CA GLN A 232 -7.79 -25.42 -17.76
C GLN A 232 -6.31 -25.35 -18.16
N PRO A 233 -5.83 -26.17 -19.12
CA PRO A 233 -4.48 -26.03 -19.66
C PRO A 233 -4.25 -24.60 -20.16
N SER A 234 -3.13 -23.99 -19.76
CA SER A 234 -2.82 -22.62 -20.16
C SER A 234 -2.77 -22.52 -21.70
N PRO A 235 -3.46 -21.54 -22.31
CA PRO A 235 -3.34 -21.29 -23.74
C PRO A 235 -2.00 -20.62 -24.11
N CYS A 236 -1.24 -20.15 -23.12
CA CYS A 236 0.00 -19.42 -23.32
C CYS A 236 1.15 -20.31 -23.77
N HIS A 237 2.15 -19.68 -24.36
CA HIS A 237 3.41 -20.34 -24.68
C HIS A 237 4.05 -20.92 -23.42
N ARG A 238 4.89 -21.96 -23.56
CA ARG A 238 5.59 -22.60 -22.44
C ARG A 238 6.54 -21.68 -21.66
N ASN A 239 6.96 -20.59 -22.30
CA ASN A 239 7.85 -19.57 -21.74
C ASN A 239 7.07 -18.26 -21.47
N ALA A 240 5.74 -18.33 -21.43
CA ALA A 240 4.88 -17.20 -21.12
C ALA A 240 4.17 -17.46 -19.79
N GLU A 241 3.91 -16.37 -19.08
CA GLU A 241 3.08 -16.34 -17.89
C GLU A 241 1.65 -15.99 -18.28
N CYS A 242 0.70 -16.63 -17.60
CA CYS A 242 -0.72 -16.39 -17.80
C CYS A 242 -1.25 -15.49 -16.69
N ALA A 243 -1.68 -14.29 -17.04
CA ALA A 243 -2.39 -13.38 -16.17
C ALA A 243 -3.91 -13.54 -16.41
N VAL A 244 -4.67 -13.66 -15.34
CA VAL A 244 -6.15 -13.73 -15.41
C VAL A 244 -6.68 -12.38 -14.93
N HIS A 245 -7.52 -11.75 -15.74
CA HIS A 245 -8.16 -10.48 -15.45
C HIS A 245 -9.42 -10.67 -14.60
N ARG A 246 -9.97 -9.55 -14.08
CA ARG A 246 -11.17 -9.55 -13.23
C ARG A 246 -12.40 -10.15 -13.95
N ASP A 247 -12.53 -9.87 -15.25
CA ASP A 247 -13.54 -10.42 -16.18
C ASP A 247 -13.39 -11.94 -16.48
N GLY A 248 -12.35 -12.58 -15.94
CA GLY A 248 -12.02 -13.99 -16.17
C GLY A 248 -11.34 -14.30 -17.51
N THR A 249 -11.01 -13.28 -18.32
CA THR A 249 -10.17 -13.44 -19.50
C THR A 249 -8.72 -13.70 -19.10
N ALA A 250 -8.01 -14.44 -19.95
CA ALA A 250 -6.63 -14.82 -19.72
C ALA A 250 -5.74 -14.17 -20.79
N THR A 251 -4.82 -13.32 -20.37
CA THR A 251 -3.76 -12.77 -21.21
C THR A 251 -2.46 -13.51 -20.97
N CYS A 252 -1.64 -13.57 -22.01
CA CYS A 252 -0.35 -14.22 -21.98
C CYS A 252 0.73 -13.17 -22.18
N ALA A 253 1.75 -13.19 -21.33
CA ALA A 253 2.93 -12.35 -21.46
C ALA A 253 4.17 -13.24 -21.50
N CYS A 254 5.07 -13.02 -22.45
CA CYS A 254 6.34 -13.75 -22.46
C CYS A 254 7.14 -13.46 -21.19
N GLY A 255 7.73 -14.49 -20.59
CA GLY A 255 8.57 -14.36 -19.41
C GLY A 255 9.92 -13.73 -19.75
N VAL A 256 10.67 -13.32 -18.73
CA VAL A 256 11.98 -12.64 -18.89
C VAL A 256 12.95 -13.47 -19.75
N GLY A 257 13.63 -12.80 -20.68
CA GLY A 257 14.51 -13.42 -21.69
C GLY A 257 13.75 -14.00 -22.90
N TRP A 258 12.46 -13.67 -23.03
CA TRP A 258 11.63 -14.02 -24.17
C TRP A 258 10.72 -12.86 -24.57
N ALA A 259 10.52 -12.69 -25.87
CA ALA A 259 9.64 -11.66 -26.45
C ALA A 259 8.62 -12.26 -27.42
N GLY A 260 7.54 -11.52 -27.67
CA GLY A 260 6.40 -11.95 -28.49
C GLY A 260 5.06 -11.63 -27.85
N ASN A 261 3.97 -12.13 -28.45
CA ASN A 261 2.59 -11.87 -28.01
C ASN A 261 2.10 -12.77 -26.85
N GLY A 262 3.00 -13.51 -26.19
CA GLY A 262 2.68 -14.44 -25.10
C GLY A 262 2.11 -15.79 -25.52
N TYR A 263 1.45 -15.88 -26.68
CA TYR A 263 1.05 -17.16 -27.29
C TYR A 263 2.19 -17.78 -28.09
N ILE A 264 3.04 -16.93 -28.68
CA ILE A 264 4.29 -17.28 -29.34
C ILE A 264 5.37 -16.42 -28.68
N CYS A 265 6.41 -17.07 -28.15
CA CYS A 265 7.56 -16.37 -27.59
C CYS A 265 8.87 -16.91 -28.18
N GLY A 266 9.73 -16.00 -28.62
CA GLY A 266 11.11 -16.24 -29.06
C GLY A 266 12.12 -15.77 -28.01
N PRO A 267 13.37 -16.23 -28.09
CA PRO A 267 14.45 -15.67 -27.27
C PRO A 267 14.58 -14.16 -27.48
N ASP A 268 14.92 -13.48 -26.40
CA ASP A 268 15.18 -12.04 -26.32
C ASP A 268 16.43 -11.90 -25.43
N ILE A 269 17.58 -11.68 -26.05
CA ILE A 269 18.89 -11.75 -25.39
C ILE A 269 19.21 -10.51 -24.57
N ASP A 270 18.77 -9.34 -25.01
CA ASP A 270 19.05 -8.06 -24.37
C ASP A 270 17.84 -7.50 -23.60
N ILE A 271 16.71 -8.22 -23.61
CA ILE A 271 15.56 -8.08 -22.72
C ILE A 271 14.80 -6.77 -22.96
N ASP A 272 14.78 -6.28 -24.17
CA ASP A 272 14.13 -5.02 -24.55
C ASP A 272 12.65 -5.22 -24.97
N GLY A 273 12.21 -6.48 -25.13
CA GLY A 273 10.86 -6.85 -25.52
C GLY A 273 10.69 -7.17 -27.01
N PHE A 274 11.77 -7.21 -27.79
CA PHE A 274 11.79 -7.67 -29.17
C PHE A 274 12.57 -8.98 -29.32
N PRO A 275 12.08 -9.96 -30.10
CA PRO A 275 12.75 -11.25 -30.25
C PRO A 275 13.94 -11.16 -31.21
N ASP A 276 14.97 -11.99 -30.97
CA ASP A 276 16.18 -12.09 -31.80
C ASP A 276 15.88 -12.43 -33.28
N GLU A 277 14.73 -13.05 -33.54
CA GLU A 277 14.26 -13.46 -34.87
C GLU A 277 12.75 -13.23 -35.01
N THR A 278 12.30 -12.98 -36.23
CA THR A 278 10.87 -12.75 -36.51
C THR A 278 10.03 -13.99 -36.16
N LEU A 279 8.96 -13.77 -35.40
CA LEU A 279 8.02 -14.80 -34.97
C LEU A 279 6.80 -14.86 -35.90
N GLU A 280 6.07 -15.98 -35.86
CA GLU A 280 4.86 -16.20 -36.67
C GLU A 280 3.62 -15.49 -36.07
N CYS A 281 3.74 -14.20 -35.78
CA CYS A 281 2.66 -13.32 -35.32
C CYS A 281 2.77 -11.94 -35.99
N SER A 282 1.66 -11.19 -36.00
CA SER A 282 1.51 -9.92 -36.73
C SER A 282 1.86 -8.68 -35.92
N GLU A 283 1.93 -8.83 -34.61
CA GLU A 283 2.14 -7.79 -33.63
C GLU A 283 3.58 -7.24 -33.70
N ARG A 284 3.76 -5.98 -33.29
CA ARG A 284 5.06 -5.29 -33.41
C ARG A 284 6.17 -6.01 -32.63
N ASN A 285 5.85 -6.48 -31.42
CA ASN A 285 6.74 -7.25 -30.54
C ASN A 285 7.02 -8.69 -31.04
N CYS A 286 6.59 -9.05 -32.24
CA CYS A 286 6.96 -10.29 -32.92
C CYS A 286 7.96 -10.07 -34.06
N GLN A 287 8.25 -8.81 -34.41
CA GLN A 287 9.24 -8.48 -35.43
C GLN A 287 10.65 -8.73 -34.89
N LYS A 288 11.59 -8.96 -35.80
CA LYS A 288 12.98 -9.19 -35.41
C LYS A 288 13.54 -7.91 -34.80
N ASP A 289 14.27 -8.05 -33.71
CA ASP A 289 15.04 -6.98 -33.14
C ASP A 289 16.13 -6.45 -34.12
N ASN A 290 16.14 -5.13 -34.33
CA ASN A 290 17.08 -4.43 -35.19
C ASN A 290 18.42 -4.12 -34.50
N CYS A 291 18.54 -4.30 -33.18
CA CYS A 291 19.78 -4.21 -32.41
C CYS A 291 19.95 -5.31 -31.36
N LEU A 292 20.10 -6.55 -31.85
CA LEU A 292 20.22 -7.83 -31.10
C LEU A 292 21.01 -7.90 -29.78
N THR A 293 21.82 -6.92 -29.38
CA THR A 293 22.61 -6.99 -28.13
C THR A 293 22.60 -5.68 -27.35
N VAL A 294 21.95 -4.65 -27.86
CA VAL A 294 21.91 -3.31 -27.27
C VAL A 294 20.43 -2.98 -27.09
N PRO A 295 19.93 -2.97 -25.85
CA PRO A 295 18.52 -2.73 -25.61
C PRO A 295 18.09 -1.40 -26.21
N ASN A 296 17.12 -1.44 -27.11
CA ASN A 296 16.60 -0.27 -27.80
C ASN A 296 15.10 -0.46 -28.01
N SER A 297 14.37 -0.62 -26.91
CA SER A 297 12.97 -1.06 -26.87
C SER A 297 11.97 -0.20 -27.69
N GLY A 298 12.40 0.94 -28.22
CA GLY A 298 11.66 1.76 -29.18
C GLY A 298 11.83 1.35 -30.65
N GLN A 299 12.81 0.48 -30.98
CA GLN A 299 13.23 0.06 -32.32
C GLN A 299 13.35 1.21 -33.32
N GLU A 300 13.82 2.38 -32.89
CA GLU A 300 14.09 3.50 -33.78
C GLU A 300 15.16 3.11 -34.82
N ASP A 301 14.95 3.55 -36.06
CA ASP A 301 15.72 3.22 -37.27
C ASP A 301 15.48 4.36 -38.28
N ALA A 302 16.32 5.39 -38.21
CA ALA A 302 16.12 6.67 -38.86
C ALA A 302 16.22 6.58 -40.39
N ASP A 303 17.13 5.77 -40.92
CA ASP A 303 17.34 5.59 -42.36
C ASP A 303 16.56 4.40 -42.95
N SER A 304 15.96 3.56 -42.09
CA SER A 304 15.18 2.37 -42.43
C SER A 304 15.97 1.30 -43.18
N ASP A 305 17.27 1.15 -42.90
CA ASP A 305 18.11 0.10 -43.48
C ASP A 305 17.95 -1.27 -42.78
N GLY A 306 17.29 -1.29 -41.62
CA GLY A 306 17.02 -2.46 -40.78
C GLY A 306 18.02 -2.68 -39.65
N MET A 307 19.01 -1.80 -39.46
CA MET A 307 19.83 -1.64 -38.26
C MET A 307 19.20 -0.54 -37.40
N GLY A 308 19.06 -0.77 -36.10
CA GLY A 308 18.49 0.26 -35.21
C GLY A 308 19.51 1.35 -34.86
N ASP A 309 19.01 2.55 -34.57
CA ASP A 309 19.84 3.73 -34.26
C ASP A 309 20.85 3.45 -33.12
N ALA A 310 20.47 2.61 -32.15
CA ALA A 310 21.29 2.29 -30.98
C ALA A 310 22.55 1.45 -31.29
N CYS A 311 22.59 0.80 -32.45
CA CYS A 311 23.71 -0.06 -32.87
C CYS A 311 24.21 0.23 -34.28
N ASP A 312 23.68 1.25 -34.94
CA ASP A 312 24.18 1.77 -36.21
C ASP A 312 25.39 2.68 -36.01
N GLU A 313 26.37 2.59 -36.92
CA GLU A 313 27.54 3.47 -36.97
C GLU A 313 27.26 4.77 -37.76
N ASP A 314 26.22 4.79 -38.60
CA ASP A 314 25.78 5.89 -39.50
C ASP A 314 24.24 5.91 -39.54
N ALA A 315 23.61 6.31 -38.43
CA ALA A 315 22.19 6.06 -38.15
C ALA A 315 21.23 6.73 -39.14
N ASP A 316 21.66 7.80 -39.81
CA ASP A 316 20.85 8.50 -40.81
C ASP A 316 21.24 8.17 -42.27
N GLY A 317 22.28 7.35 -42.46
CA GLY A 317 22.73 6.83 -43.75
C GLY A 317 23.29 7.90 -44.69
N ASP A 318 23.77 9.04 -44.17
CA ASP A 318 24.31 10.13 -44.98
C ASP A 318 25.79 9.94 -45.39
N GLY A 319 26.45 8.93 -44.81
CA GLY A 319 27.82 8.55 -45.06
C GLY A 319 28.85 9.18 -44.12
N ILE A 320 28.39 9.85 -43.05
CA ILE A 320 29.21 10.42 -41.99
C ILE A 320 28.94 9.61 -40.71
N LEU A 321 29.99 9.09 -40.09
CA LEU A 321 29.82 8.28 -38.89
C LEU A 321 29.25 9.13 -37.75
N ASN A 322 28.39 8.53 -36.91
CA ASN A 322 27.74 9.18 -35.76
C ASN A 322 28.71 9.97 -34.86
N THR A 323 29.96 9.50 -34.71
CA THR A 323 30.98 10.19 -33.90
C THR A 323 31.58 11.45 -34.52
N GLU A 324 31.41 11.62 -35.83
CA GLU A 324 31.88 12.77 -36.62
C GLU A 324 30.72 13.63 -37.15
N ASP A 325 29.49 13.19 -36.92
CA ASP A 325 28.26 13.81 -37.39
C ASP A 325 27.64 14.72 -36.32
N ASN A 326 27.40 15.98 -36.65
CA ASN A 326 26.69 16.93 -35.80
C ASN A 326 25.16 16.86 -35.91
N CYS A 327 24.59 15.95 -36.71
CA CYS A 327 23.16 15.64 -36.78
C CYS A 327 22.90 14.14 -36.97
N VAL A 328 23.31 13.33 -36.00
CA VAL A 328 23.28 11.85 -36.00
C VAL A 328 22.02 11.18 -36.55
N LEU A 329 20.84 11.82 -36.43
CA LEU A 329 19.56 11.25 -36.85
C LEU A 329 18.93 11.97 -38.07
N VAL A 330 19.61 12.96 -38.66
CA VAL A 330 19.07 13.82 -39.73
C VAL A 330 20.11 14.07 -40.83
N PRO A 331 19.92 13.50 -42.05
CA PRO A 331 20.94 13.52 -43.10
C PRO A 331 21.42 14.92 -43.48
N ASN A 332 22.72 15.19 -43.30
CA ASN A 332 23.24 16.54 -43.41
C ASN A 332 24.68 16.67 -43.96
N VAL A 333 25.18 15.76 -44.80
CA VAL A 333 26.47 15.67 -45.56
C VAL A 333 27.39 16.92 -45.63
N ASN A 334 26.83 18.12 -45.72
CA ASN A 334 27.57 19.38 -45.65
C ASN A 334 28.09 19.76 -44.25
N GLN A 335 27.59 19.15 -43.16
CA GLN A 335 27.99 19.37 -41.76
C GLN A 335 28.00 20.84 -41.33
N ARG A 336 27.14 21.65 -41.94
CA ARG A 336 27.09 23.08 -41.66
C ARG A 336 26.55 23.29 -40.25
N ASN A 337 27.25 24.11 -39.48
CA ASN A 337 26.86 24.54 -38.15
C ASN A 337 27.23 26.04 -38.02
N ALA A 338 26.22 26.90 -37.88
CA ALA A 338 26.39 28.35 -38.00
C ALA A 338 26.84 29.03 -36.70
N ASP A 339 26.42 28.56 -35.53
CA ASP A 339 26.76 29.10 -34.21
C ASP A 339 27.84 28.29 -33.47
N HIS A 340 28.22 27.13 -34.02
CA HIS A 340 29.29 26.25 -33.56
C HIS A 340 29.00 25.58 -32.22
N ASP A 341 27.74 25.26 -31.97
CA ASP A 341 27.33 24.40 -30.86
C ASP A 341 27.50 22.91 -31.24
N ASP A 342 26.94 21.97 -30.47
CA ASP A 342 27.11 20.54 -30.76
C ASP A 342 26.21 20.03 -31.91
N PHE A 343 25.23 20.81 -32.34
CA PHE A 343 24.21 20.43 -33.32
C PHE A 343 24.39 21.15 -34.67
N GLY A 344 24.21 20.43 -35.78
CA GLY A 344 24.28 21.01 -37.12
C GLY A 344 23.02 21.77 -37.53
N ASP A 345 23.11 22.71 -38.46
CA ASP A 345 22.00 23.53 -38.99
C ASP A 345 20.76 22.71 -39.41
N ALA A 346 20.93 21.42 -39.73
CA ALA A 346 19.90 20.51 -40.21
C ALA A 346 18.98 19.96 -39.11
N CYS A 347 19.51 19.81 -37.89
CA CYS A 347 18.82 19.26 -36.73
C CYS A 347 18.75 20.25 -35.55
N ASP A 348 19.45 21.38 -35.65
CA ASP A 348 19.45 22.42 -34.63
C ASP A 348 18.16 23.25 -34.68
N ASN A 349 17.37 23.15 -33.60
CA ASN A 349 16.12 23.88 -33.41
C ASN A 349 16.32 25.38 -33.11
N CYS A 350 17.56 25.85 -32.96
CA CYS A 350 17.91 27.24 -32.74
C CYS A 350 19.09 27.82 -33.53
N ARG A 351 19.62 27.16 -34.57
CA ARG A 351 20.55 27.56 -35.67
C ARG A 351 21.57 28.70 -35.50
N LEU A 352 21.17 29.84 -34.96
CA LEU A 352 21.98 31.04 -34.77
C LEU A 352 22.30 31.30 -33.28
N ILE A 353 21.79 30.47 -32.36
CA ILE A 353 21.92 30.60 -30.91
C ILE A 353 22.30 29.25 -30.33
N ILE A 354 23.52 29.16 -29.79
CA ILE A 354 24.08 27.97 -29.13
C ILE A 354 23.12 27.41 -28.07
N ASN A 355 22.68 26.16 -28.21
CA ASN A 355 21.82 25.46 -27.27
C ASN A 355 22.01 23.93 -27.32
N ASN A 356 23.09 23.44 -26.70
CA ASN A 356 23.43 22.01 -26.67
C ASN A 356 22.40 21.11 -25.92
N ASP A 357 21.42 21.68 -25.23
CA ASP A 357 20.32 20.93 -24.63
C ASP A 357 19.15 20.68 -25.60
N GLN A 358 19.11 21.40 -26.73
CA GLN A 358 18.07 21.37 -27.75
C GLN A 358 16.65 21.39 -27.16
N LYS A 359 16.49 22.03 -26.00
CA LYS A 359 15.22 22.00 -25.27
C LYS A 359 14.15 22.76 -26.05
N ASP A 360 12.97 22.17 -26.16
CA ASP A 360 11.78 22.70 -26.84
C ASP A 360 10.56 22.36 -25.97
N THR A 361 10.11 23.33 -25.18
CA THR A 361 9.12 23.13 -24.11
C THR A 361 7.70 22.89 -24.65
N ASP A 362 7.30 23.50 -25.76
CA ASP A 362 5.97 23.34 -26.36
C ASP A 362 5.95 22.39 -27.57
N GLY A 363 7.12 21.97 -28.05
CA GLY A 363 7.27 20.99 -29.13
C GLY A 363 6.89 21.55 -30.51
N ASP A 364 6.97 22.86 -30.70
CA ASP A 364 6.65 23.50 -31.99
C ASP A 364 7.78 23.39 -33.03
N GLY A 365 8.94 22.86 -32.61
CA GLY A 365 10.15 22.67 -33.41
C GLY A 365 11.13 23.83 -33.33
N LYS A 366 10.91 24.82 -32.47
CA LYS A 366 11.78 25.95 -32.21
C LYS A 366 12.26 25.90 -30.76
N GLY A 367 13.58 25.86 -30.57
CA GLY A 367 14.12 25.66 -29.23
C GLY A 367 13.88 26.84 -28.29
N ASP A 368 13.82 26.56 -26.99
CA ASP A 368 13.63 27.53 -25.91
C ASP A 368 14.60 28.72 -26.04
N ALA A 369 15.85 28.47 -26.46
CA ALA A 369 16.91 29.48 -26.55
C ALA A 369 16.63 30.59 -27.59
N CYS A 370 15.81 30.30 -28.59
CA CYS A 370 15.43 31.21 -29.67
C CYS A 370 13.93 31.44 -29.76
N ASP A 371 13.13 30.82 -28.88
CA ASP A 371 11.72 31.13 -28.76
C ASP A 371 11.44 32.42 -27.99
N ASP A 372 10.50 33.21 -28.48
CA ASP A 372 9.94 34.38 -27.82
C ASP A 372 8.72 34.02 -26.94
N ASP A 373 8.22 32.78 -27.03
CA ASP A 373 7.02 32.21 -26.36
C ASP A 373 7.27 30.69 -26.16
N MET A 374 8.07 30.31 -25.15
CA MET A 374 8.62 28.94 -25.03
C MET A 374 7.58 27.88 -24.69
N ASP A 375 6.46 28.26 -24.09
CA ASP A 375 5.40 27.33 -23.68
C ASP A 375 4.14 27.40 -24.57
N GLY A 376 4.18 28.23 -25.63
CA GLY A 376 3.17 28.25 -26.68
C GLY A 376 1.79 28.73 -26.22
N ASP A 377 1.70 29.42 -25.10
CA ASP A 377 0.43 29.87 -24.52
C ASP A 377 -0.11 31.16 -25.20
N GLY A 378 0.73 31.78 -26.03
CA GLY A 378 0.44 32.99 -26.79
C GLY A 378 0.90 34.29 -26.11
N ILE A 379 1.63 34.19 -24.99
CA ILE A 379 2.19 35.28 -24.22
C ILE A 379 3.71 35.23 -24.33
N ARG A 380 4.32 36.36 -24.68
CA ARG A 380 5.77 36.39 -24.88
C ARG A 380 6.49 36.22 -23.55
N ASN A 381 7.61 35.49 -23.54
CA ASN A 381 8.48 35.25 -22.39
C ASN A 381 8.73 36.49 -21.50
N ALA A 382 8.95 37.65 -22.10
CA ALA A 382 9.23 38.90 -21.36
C ALA A 382 8.01 39.55 -20.68
N GLN A 383 6.80 39.10 -21.02
CA GLN A 383 5.52 39.52 -20.45
C GLN A 383 4.83 38.39 -19.69
N ASP A 384 5.40 37.21 -19.73
CA ASP A 384 4.89 36.01 -19.11
C ASP A 384 5.39 35.89 -17.66
N ASN A 385 4.48 35.62 -16.72
CA ASN A 385 4.83 35.31 -15.33
C ASN A 385 5.11 33.83 -15.08
N CYS A 386 4.90 32.96 -16.08
CA CYS A 386 5.32 31.56 -16.13
C CYS A 386 5.86 31.18 -17.53
N PRO A 387 7.04 31.68 -17.95
CA PRO A 387 7.54 31.50 -19.33
C PRO A 387 7.77 30.07 -19.83
N ARG A 388 7.50 29.05 -19.03
CA ARG A 388 7.76 27.61 -19.30
C ARG A 388 6.54 26.74 -18.99
N VAL A 389 5.43 27.31 -18.53
CA VAL A 389 4.25 26.57 -18.10
C VAL A 389 3.02 27.32 -18.62
N PRO A 390 2.28 26.73 -19.58
CA PRO A 390 1.22 27.45 -20.27
C PRO A 390 0.16 27.99 -19.30
N ASN A 391 -0.02 29.30 -19.24
CA ASN A 391 -0.95 29.92 -18.30
C ASN A 391 -1.57 31.20 -18.89
N THR A 392 -2.39 31.02 -19.93
CA THR A 392 -3.05 32.12 -20.67
C THR A 392 -3.85 33.13 -19.82
N ASP A 393 -4.19 32.79 -18.57
CA ASP A 393 -4.88 33.67 -17.63
C ASP A 393 -3.96 34.59 -16.82
N GLN A 394 -2.64 34.32 -16.82
CA GLN A 394 -1.57 35.05 -16.13
C GLN A 394 -1.92 35.39 -14.67
N ARG A 395 -2.61 34.47 -14.00
CA ARG A 395 -2.98 34.68 -12.60
C ARG A 395 -1.72 34.69 -11.72
N ASP A 396 -1.60 35.71 -10.89
CA ASP A 396 -0.56 35.86 -9.87
C ASP A 396 -1.25 36.37 -8.60
N ARG A 397 -1.54 35.45 -7.68
CA ARG A 397 -2.41 35.69 -6.53
C ARG A 397 -1.72 36.47 -5.43
N ASP A 398 -0.45 36.20 -5.17
CA ASP A 398 0.27 36.80 -4.06
C ASP A 398 1.08 38.05 -4.50
N GLY A 399 1.25 38.24 -5.80
CA GLY A 399 1.84 39.40 -6.46
C GLY A 399 3.37 39.43 -6.39
N ASP A 400 4.02 38.27 -6.45
CA ASP A 400 5.47 38.12 -6.44
C ASP A 400 6.11 38.11 -7.84
N ASN A 401 5.27 38.15 -8.90
CA ASN A 401 5.58 38.08 -10.33
C ASN A 401 5.91 36.67 -10.86
N VAL A 402 5.62 35.63 -10.10
CA VAL A 402 5.54 34.25 -10.56
C VAL A 402 4.05 33.87 -10.64
N GLY A 403 3.62 33.28 -11.75
CA GLY A 403 2.20 32.94 -11.94
C GLY A 403 1.77 31.71 -11.13
N ASP A 404 0.50 31.64 -10.73
CA ASP A 404 -0.08 30.54 -9.94
C ASP A 404 0.20 29.15 -10.56
N ALA A 405 0.41 29.06 -11.88
CA ALA A 405 0.66 27.81 -12.61
C ALA A 405 2.08 27.24 -12.44
N CYS A 406 3.07 28.09 -12.18
CA CYS A 406 4.47 27.72 -12.02
C CYS A 406 5.06 28.16 -10.68
N ASP A 407 4.24 28.77 -9.82
CA ASP A 407 4.63 29.20 -8.49
C ASP A 407 4.62 28.01 -7.52
N SER A 408 5.78 27.69 -6.98
CA SER A 408 5.98 26.68 -5.94
C SER A 408 5.29 27.05 -4.62
N CYS A 409 4.92 28.32 -4.40
CA CYS A 409 4.15 28.81 -3.26
C CYS A 409 3.02 29.81 -3.66
N PRO A 410 1.92 29.39 -4.31
CA PRO A 410 0.87 30.25 -4.89
C PRO A 410 0.12 31.22 -3.94
N TYR A 411 0.43 31.18 -2.64
CA TYR A 411 -0.19 31.97 -1.58
C TYR A 411 0.84 32.77 -0.76
N VAL A 412 2.15 32.59 -0.98
CA VAL A 412 3.23 33.13 -0.16
C VAL A 412 4.37 33.63 -1.04
N ARG A 413 4.49 34.96 -1.15
CA ARG A 413 5.47 35.60 -2.03
C ARG A 413 6.88 35.02 -1.89
N ASN A 414 7.40 34.48 -2.99
CA ASN A 414 8.72 33.86 -3.12
C ASN A 414 9.28 34.03 -4.56
N PRO A 415 9.65 35.27 -4.96
CA PRO A 415 10.09 35.55 -6.33
C PRO A 415 11.33 34.76 -6.80
N ASP A 416 12.08 34.18 -5.87
CA ASP A 416 13.29 33.39 -6.11
C ASP A 416 13.01 31.90 -6.33
N GLN A 417 11.80 31.41 -6.03
CA GLN A 417 11.36 30.03 -6.26
C GLN A 417 12.37 28.98 -5.78
N MET A 418 13.01 29.26 -4.63
CA MET A 418 13.95 28.31 -4.02
C MET A 418 13.18 27.12 -3.47
N ASP A 419 13.69 25.93 -3.78
CA ASP A 419 13.22 24.62 -3.34
C ASP A 419 14.48 23.79 -3.04
N ILE A 420 14.88 23.73 -1.77
CA ILE A 420 16.17 23.15 -1.36
C ILE A 420 16.16 21.62 -1.36
N ASP A 421 15.03 21.01 -1.04
CA ASP A 421 14.84 19.56 -0.96
C ASP A 421 14.16 18.97 -2.19
N ASN A 422 13.86 19.77 -3.22
CA ASN A 422 13.41 19.36 -4.55
C ASN A 422 12.07 18.58 -4.53
N ASP A 423 11.16 18.95 -3.64
CA ASP A 423 9.84 18.33 -3.49
C ASP A 423 8.73 19.06 -4.27
N LEU A 424 9.09 20.12 -5.02
CA LEU A 424 8.20 21.02 -5.79
C LEU A 424 7.41 22.01 -4.91
N ILE A 425 7.73 22.12 -3.62
CA ILE A 425 7.18 23.08 -2.66
C ILE A 425 8.28 24.08 -2.29
N GLY A 426 8.04 25.37 -2.51
CA GLY A 426 9.07 26.37 -2.24
C GLY A 426 9.35 26.54 -0.74
N ASP A 427 10.60 26.82 -0.39
CA ASP A 427 11.06 26.99 1.01
C ASP A 427 10.15 27.88 1.89
N PRO A 428 9.53 28.97 1.37
CA PRO A 428 8.70 29.85 2.21
C PRO A 428 7.36 29.25 2.64
N CYS A 429 6.87 28.24 1.94
CA CYS A 429 5.61 27.55 2.23
C CYS A 429 5.80 26.07 2.57
N ASP A 430 7.00 25.54 2.39
CA ASP A 430 7.39 24.23 2.86
C ASP A 430 7.46 24.21 4.40
N THR A 431 6.66 23.31 4.98
CA THR A 431 6.59 23.07 6.43
C THR A 431 7.24 21.77 6.84
N ASN A 432 7.55 20.89 5.87
CA ASN A 432 8.10 19.57 6.09
C ASN A 432 7.28 18.74 7.10
N LYS A 433 5.99 19.09 7.27
CA LYS A 433 5.06 18.46 8.21
C LYS A 433 4.09 17.60 7.43
N ASP A 434 4.43 16.33 7.39
CA ASP A 434 3.67 15.25 6.78
C ASP A 434 3.33 14.23 7.90
N SER A 435 2.05 14.15 8.25
CA SER A 435 1.57 13.39 9.40
C SER A 435 1.43 11.89 9.15
N ASP A 436 1.15 11.48 7.91
CA ASP A 436 0.97 10.08 7.55
C ASP A 436 2.16 9.48 6.79
N GLY A 437 3.05 10.32 6.27
CA GLY A 437 4.34 9.97 5.70
C GLY A 437 4.30 9.68 4.21
N ASP A 438 3.28 10.14 3.48
CA ASP A 438 3.06 9.83 2.07
C ASP A 438 3.85 10.73 1.10
N GLY A 439 4.45 11.82 1.60
CA GLY A 439 5.24 12.77 0.81
C GLY A 439 4.56 14.11 0.54
N HIS A 440 3.30 14.26 0.91
CA HIS A 440 2.58 15.53 0.83
C HIS A 440 2.48 16.16 2.21
N GLN A 441 2.85 17.44 2.33
CA GLN A 441 2.70 18.13 3.60
C GLN A 441 1.21 18.32 3.95
N ASP A 442 0.85 18.25 5.24
CA ASP A 442 -0.55 18.30 5.74
C ASP A 442 -1.40 19.46 5.19
N SER A 443 -0.75 20.57 4.78
CA SER A 443 -1.44 21.76 4.25
C SER A 443 -1.80 21.67 2.76
N ARG A 444 -1.23 20.71 2.04
CA ARG A 444 -1.41 20.45 0.60
C ARG A 444 -1.96 19.06 0.31
N ASP A 445 -1.99 18.22 1.33
CA ASP A 445 -2.55 16.88 1.27
C ASP A 445 -4.10 16.92 1.34
N ASN A 446 -4.77 16.32 0.36
CA ASN A 446 -6.23 16.16 0.33
C ASN A 446 -6.74 15.07 1.30
N CYS A 447 -5.84 14.23 1.85
CA CYS A 447 -6.11 13.26 2.91
C CYS A 447 -5.03 13.26 4.03
N PRO A 448 -4.88 14.31 4.86
CA PRO A 448 -3.77 14.49 5.84
C PRO A 448 -3.52 13.42 6.92
N ALA A 449 -4.30 12.34 6.94
CA ALA A 449 -4.18 11.24 7.89
C ALA A 449 -4.24 9.85 7.23
N VAL A 450 -4.39 9.79 5.91
CA VAL A 450 -4.51 8.56 5.13
C VAL A 450 -3.55 8.65 3.96
N ILE A 451 -2.59 7.73 3.95
CA ILE A 451 -1.52 7.67 2.95
C ILE A 451 -2.10 7.60 1.53
N ASN A 452 -1.88 8.63 0.73
CA ASN A 452 -2.36 8.70 -0.65
C ASN A 452 -1.45 9.57 -1.53
N SER A 453 -0.18 9.16 -1.68
CA SER A 453 0.81 9.86 -2.50
C SER A 453 0.35 10.22 -3.92
N SER A 454 -0.59 9.49 -4.52
CA SER A 454 -1.17 9.84 -5.84
C SER A 454 -2.09 11.07 -5.81
N GLN A 455 -2.63 11.45 -4.65
CA GLN A 455 -3.56 12.57 -4.45
C GLN A 455 -4.77 12.56 -5.41
N LEU A 456 -5.23 11.36 -5.78
CA LEU A 456 -6.42 11.20 -6.63
C LEU A 456 -7.64 11.82 -5.93
N ASP A 457 -8.43 12.57 -6.71
CA ASP A 457 -9.64 13.30 -6.31
C ASP A 457 -10.58 13.28 -7.53
N THR A 458 -11.30 12.18 -7.67
CA THR A 458 -12.03 11.80 -8.89
C THR A 458 -13.15 12.79 -9.22
N ASP A 459 -13.89 13.25 -8.21
CA ASP A 459 -14.99 14.21 -8.37
C ASP A 459 -14.58 15.69 -8.24
N ARG A 460 -13.35 15.95 -7.78
CA ARG A 460 -12.72 17.27 -7.61
C ARG A 460 -13.39 18.14 -6.56
N ASP A 461 -13.88 17.54 -5.48
CA ASP A 461 -14.45 18.26 -4.35
C ASP A 461 -13.40 18.75 -3.34
N GLY A 462 -12.16 18.26 -3.46
CA GLY A 462 -11.00 18.59 -2.64
C GLY A 462 -10.74 17.61 -1.49
N VAL A 463 -11.50 16.52 -1.39
CA VAL A 463 -11.22 15.34 -0.58
C VAL A 463 -10.62 14.28 -1.49
N GLY A 464 -9.57 13.58 -1.06
CA GLY A 464 -8.96 12.54 -1.88
C GLY A 464 -9.70 11.20 -1.76
N ASP A 465 -9.70 10.40 -2.82
CA ASP A 465 -10.44 9.13 -2.93
C ASP A 465 -10.15 8.17 -1.76
N GLU A 466 -8.91 8.09 -1.29
CA GLU A 466 -8.53 7.19 -0.17
C GLU A 466 -9.17 7.58 1.18
N CYS A 467 -9.68 8.80 1.31
CA CYS A 467 -10.38 9.29 2.50
C CYS A 467 -11.78 9.85 2.21
N ASP A 468 -12.28 9.70 0.98
CA ASP A 468 -13.67 9.90 0.62
C ASP A 468 -14.46 8.59 0.84
N ASP A 469 -15.76 8.73 1.08
CA ASP A 469 -16.69 7.60 1.13
C ASP A 469 -17.55 7.50 -0.16
N ASP A 470 -17.45 8.47 -1.10
CA ASP A 470 -18.24 8.62 -2.34
C ASP A 470 -17.39 9.29 -3.45
N ASP A 471 -16.42 8.56 -4.03
CA ASP A 471 -15.36 9.07 -4.94
C ASP A 471 -15.88 9.81 -6.19
N ASP A 472 -17.09 9.53 -6.65
CA ASP A 472 -17.69 10.11 -7.86
C ASP A 472 -18.90 11.03 -7.58
N ASN A 473 -19.23 11.22 -6.29
CA ASN A 473 -20.29 12.09 -5.78
C ASN A 473 -21.68 11.77 -6.37
N ASP A 474 -21.96 10.51 -6.69
CA ASP A 474 -23.22 10.05 -7.29
C ASP A 474 -24.34 9.75 -6.25
N SER A 475 -23.99 9.84 -4.96
CA SER A 475 -24.81 9.52 -3.77
C SER A 475 -24.87 8.04 -3.38
N ILE A 476 -24.07 7.16 -3.98
CA ILE A 476 -23.88 5.76 -3.60
C ILE A 476 -22.48 5.60 -2.99
N PRO A 477 -22.36 5.29 -1.69
CA PRO A 477 -21.04 5.16 -1.07
C PRO A 477 -20.27 3.95 -1.58
N ASP A 478 -18.94 4.06 -1.69
CA ASP A 478 -18.07 3.07 -2.34
C ASP A 478 -18.17 1.69 -1.69
N LEU A 479 -18.13 1.65 -0.36
CA LEU A 479 -18.07 0.41 0.43
C LEU A 479 -19.29 0.20 1.34
N LEU A 480 -19.96 1.29 1.74
CA LEU A 480 -21.00 1.25 2.78
C LEU A 480 -22.41 1.28 2.18
N PRO A 481 -23.41 0.63 2.83
CA PRO A 481 -24.80 0.70 2.37
C PRO A 481 -25.33 2.15 2.31
N PRO A 482 -26.02 2.59 1.24
CA PRO A 482 -26.70 1.77 0.22
C PRO A 482 -25.83 1.12 -0.88
N GLY A 483 -24.52 1.37 -0.91
CA GLY A 483 -23.55 0.65 -1.76
C GLY A 483 -23.33 -0.82 -1.35
N PRO A 484 -22.23 -1.45 -1.80
CA PRO A 484 -21.08 -0.85 -2.48
C PRO A 484 -21.40 -0.32 -3.88
N ASP A 485 -20.67 0.70 -4.30
CA ASP A 485 -20.73 1.23 -5.66
C ASP A 485 -20.09 0.22 -6.65
N ASN A 486 -20.81 -0.12 -7.71
CA ASN A 486 -20.31 -0.99 -8.77
C ASN A 486 -19.50 -0.26 -9.87
N CYS A 487 -19.45 1.07 -9.85
CA CYS A 487 -18.60 1.94 -10.66
C CYS A 487 -18.05 3.12 -9.84
N ARG A 488 -17.20 2.81 -8.85
CA ARG A 488 -16.62 3.78 -7.90
C ARG A 488 -16.19 5.13 -8.49
N LEU A 489 -15.65 5.16 -9.71
CA LEU A 489 -15.06 6.36 -10.30
C LEU A 489 -15.95 7.00 -11.40
N ILE A 490 -17.12 6.44 -11.68
CA ILE A 490 -17.99 6.87 -12.78
C ILE A 490 -19.44 7.01 -12.30
N PRO A 491 -19.97 8.25 -12.24
CA PRO A 491 -21.30 8.50 -11.66
C PRO A 491 -22.40 7.68 -12.31
N ASN A 492 -22.99 6.75 -11.56
CA ASN A 492 -24.04 5.85 -12.03
C ASN A 492 -25.11 5.56 -10.95
N PRO A 493 -25.95 6.55 -10.54
CA PRO A 493 -26.83 6.42 -9.36
C PRO A 493 -27.91 5.32 -9.40
N LEU A 494 -28.07 4.68 -10.56
CA LEU A 494 -28.99 3.57 -10.79
C LEU A 494 -28.33 2.19 -10.61
N GLN A 495 -27.00 2.13 -10.52
CA GLN A 495 -26.21 0.92 -10.27
C GLN A 495 -26.62 -0.21 -11.24
N GLU A 496 -26.75 0.13 -12.53
CA GLU A 496 -27.16 -0.83 -13.55
C GLU A 496 -26.01 -1.82 -13.82
N ASP A 497 -26.24 -3.09 -13.53
CA ASP A 497 -25.33 -4.22 -13.81
C ASP A 497 -26.17 -5.32 -14.48
N SER A 498 -25.95 -5.53 -15.77
CA SER A 498 -26.81 -6.39 -16.61
C SER A 498 -26.46 -7.86 -16.51
N ASP A 499 -25.21 -8.22 -16.23
CA ASP A 499 -24.70 -9.59 -16.21
C ASP A 499 -24.36 -10.10 -14.81
N GLY A 500 -24.33 -9.22 -13.81
CA GLY A 500 -24.29 -9.53 -12.39
C GLY A 500 -22.90 -9.89 -11.89
N ASP A 501 -21.84 -9.39 -12.53
CA ASP A 501 -20.46 -9.69 -12.18
C ASP A 501 -19.91 -8.81 -11.04
N GLY A 502 -20.65 -7.76 -10.68
CA GLY A 502 -20.32 -6.80 -9.62
C GLY A 502 -19.65 -5.52 -10.11
N ILE A 503 -19.39 -5.39 -11.41
CA ILE A 503 -18.96 -4.17 -12.09
C ILE A 503 -20.19 -3.58 -12.79
N GLY A 504 -20.37 -2.26 -12.74
CA GLY A 504 -21.52 -1.63 -13.38
C GLY A 504 -21.33 -1.46 -14.89
N ASN A 505 -22.44 -1.45 -15.63
CA ASN A 505 -22.43 -1.30 -17.09
C ASN A 505 -21.73 0.00 -17.55
N ALA A 506 -21.60 1.00 -16.68
CA ALA A 506 -20.99 2.30 -16.98
C ALA A 506 -19.45 2.23 -17.06
N CYS A 507 -18.84 1.31 -16.33
CA CYS A 507 -17.39 1.20 -16.11
C CYS A 507 -16.82 -0.18 -16.51
N GLU A 508 -17.61 -0.99 -17.23
CA GLU A 508 -17.35 -2.40 -17.56
C GLU A 508 -15.97 -2.71 -18.19
N HIS A 509 -15.40 -1.77 -18.94
CA HIS A 509 -14.18 -1.99 -19.74
C HIS A 509 -13.12 -0.90 -19.57
N ASP A 510 -13.45 0.12 -18.81
CA ASP A 510 -12.71 1.36 -18.61
C ASP A 510 -13.21 1.91 -17.27
N PHE A 511 -12.55 1.49 -16.20
CA PHE A 511 -13.06 1.66 -14.84
C PHE A 511 -12.94 3.10 -14.32
N ASP A 512 -11.97 3.87 -14.80
CA ASP A 512 -11.72 5.26 -14.43
C ASP A 512 -12.08 6.28 -15.53
N ASN A 513 -12.60 5.82 -16.67
CA ASN A 513 -13.11 6.63 -17.77
C ASN A 513 -12.05 7.51 -18.45
N ASP A 514 -10.81 7.03 -18.53
CA ASP A 514 -9.69 7.73 -19.13
C ASP A 514 -9.52 7.47 -20.63
N THR A 515 -10.42 6.69 -21.23
CA THR A 515 -10.49 6.21 -22.62
C THR A 515 -9.57 5.04 -22.97
N VAL A 516 -8.78 4.54 -22.01
CA VAL A 516 -7.88 3.40 -22.12
C VAL A 516 -8.51 2.21 -21.41
N ILE A 517 -8.59 1.08 -22.11
CA ILE A 517 -9.25 -0.11 -21.54
C ILE A 517 -8.39 -0.73 -20.43
N ASP A 518 -9.02 -1.26 -19.37
CA ASP A 518 -8.36 -1.82 -18.18
C ASP A 518 -7.24 -2.85 -18.47
N ILE A 519 -7.33 -3.55 -19.61
CA ILE A 519 -6.38 -4.60 -19.99
C ILE A 519 -5.02 -4.03 -20.40
N ILE A 520 -5.01 -2.85 -21.02
CA ILE A 520 -3.79 -2.19 -21.48
C ILE A 520 -3.44 -0.98 -20.62
N ASP A 521 -4.36 -0.53 -19.78
CA ASP A 521 -4.13 0.51 -18.81
C ASP A 521 -3.21 0.01 -17.68
N VAL A 522 -2.23 0.85 -17.40
CA VAL A 522 -1.23 0.70 -16.37
C VAL A 522 -1.80 0.99 -14.97
N CYS A 523 -2.81 1.85 -14.87
CA CYS A 523 -3.49 2.16 -13.62
C CYS A 523 -5.02 2.26 -13.80
N PRO A 524 -5.75 1.14 -13.95
CA PRO A 524 -7.21 1.10 -14.20
C PRO A 524 -8.12 1.71 -13.14
N GLU A 525 -7.57 2.29 -12.09
CA GLU A 525 -8.32 2.96 -11.02
C GLU A 525 -7.78 4.39 -10.83
N ASN A 526 -7.16 4.98 -11.86
CA ASN A 526 -6.57 6.32 -11.83
C ASN A 526 -6.52 6.92 -13.24
N ALA A 527 -7.51 7.78 -13.51
CA ALA A 527 -7.70 8.39 -14.81
C ALA A 527 -6.58 9.34 -15.27
N GLU A 528 -5.64 9.69 -14.38
CA GLU A 528 -4.49 10.54 -14.71
C GLU A 528 -3.31 9.73 -15.27
N VAL A 529 -3.31 8.40 -15.18
CA VAL A 529 -2.14 7.54 -15.45
C VAL A 529 -2.48 6.36 -16.35
N THR A 530 -2.40 6.59 -17.66
CA THR A 530 -2.85 5.59 -18.65
C THR A 530 -1.75 4.60 -19.10
N LEU A 531 -0.50 5.06 -19.15
CA LEU A 531 0.66 4.35 -19.71
C LEU A 531 1.93 4.66 -18.92
N THR A 532 2.96 3.82 -19.10
CA THR A 532 4.30 4.15 -18.61
C THR A 532 4.92 5.25 -19.46
N ASP A 533 5.21 6.39 -18.86
CA ASP A 533 5.77 7.57 -19.54
C ASP A 533 6.72 8.36 -18.64
N PHE A 534 8.00 8.41 -19.01
CA PHE A 534 9.03 9.22 -18.38
C PHE A 534 9.51 10.38 -19.27
N ARG A 535 8.76 10.80 -20.30
CA ARG A 535 9.13 11.97 -21.13
C ARG A 535 9.18 13.26 -20.31
N ALA A 536 8.22 13.43 -19.40
CA ALA A 536 8.25 14.49 -18.41
C ALA A 536 8.89 13.95 -17.12
N TYR A 537 10.04 14.50 -16.77
CA TYR A 537 10.77 14.13 -15.56
C TYR A 537 11.40 15.36 -14.89
N GLN A 538 11.68 15.23 -13.61
CA GLN A 538 12.48 16.14 -12.82
C GLN A 538 13.92 15.60 -12.73
N THR A 539 14.90 16.45 -13.06
CA THR A 539 16.31 16.13 -12.80
C THR A 539 16.68 16.61 -11.40
N VAL A 540 17.17 15.70 -10.55
CA VAL A 540 17.60 16.01 -9.19
C VAL A 540 19.10 15.77 -9.09
N VAL A 541 19.85 16.81 -8.72
CA VAL A 541 21.30 16.74 -8.51
C VAL A 541 21.57 16.52 -7.02
N LEU A 542 22.28 15.42 -6.69
CA LEU A 542 22.49 15.01 -5.30
C LEU A 542 23.81 15.53 -4.70
N ASP A 543 24.68 16.16 -5.49
CA ASP A 543 25.88 16.89 -5.03
C ASP A 543 26.10 18.21 -5.79
N PRO A 544 25.26 19.24 -5.57
CA PRO A 544 25.33 20.51 -6.29
C PRO A 544 26.63 21.31 -6.02
N GLU A 545 27.35 21.00 -4.94
CA GLU A 545 28.62 21.63 -4.57
C GLU A 545 29.85 20.80 -4.99
N GLY A 546 29.66 19.73 -5.77
CA GLY A 546 30.72 18.79 -6.16
C GLY A 546 31.87 19.39 -6.96
N ASP A 547 33.02 18.71 -6.97
CA ASP A 547 34.24 19.15 -7.68
C ASP A 547 34.24 18.75 -9.18
N ALA A 548 33.43 17.75 -9.58
CA ALA A 548 33.35 17.30 -10.97
C ALA A 548 32.40 18.20 -11.79
N GLN A 549 31.26 18.60 -11.22
CA GLN A 549 30.23 19.48 -11.79
C GLN A 549 29.78 19.08 -13.20
N ILE A 550 29.67 17.77 -13.43
CA ILE A 550 29.10 17.24 -14.67
C ILE A 550 27.73 16.68 -14.32
N ASP A 551 26.70 17.39 -14.75
CA ASP A 551 25.33 16.93 -14.58
C ASP A 551 25.05 15.73 -15.51
N PRO A 552 24.16 14.81 -15.10
CA PRO A 552 23.75 13.72 -15.97
C PRO A 552 22.99 14.25 -17.19
N ASN A 553 23.33 13.72 -18.36
CA ASN A 553 22.57 13.93 -19.58
C ASN A 553 21.61 12.75 -19.79
N TRP A 554 20.30 13.02 -19.81
CA TRP A 554 19.24 12.03 -19.95
C TRP A 554 18.59 12.13 -21.32
N VAL A 555 18.61 11.03 -22.06
CA VAL A 555 17.93 10.90 -23.35
C VAL A 555 16.74 9.96 -23.15
N VAL A 556 15.54 10.40 -23.52
CA VAL A 556 14.32 9.61 -23.39
C VAL A 556 13.88 9.09 -24.76
N LEU A 557 13.79 7.77 -24.88
CA LEU A 557 13.42 7.04 -26.10
C LEU A 557 12.14 6.23 -25.86
N ASN A 558 11.66 5.51 -26.88
CA ASN A 558 10.49 4.65 -26.78
C ASN A 558 9.28 5.35 -26.12
N GLN A 559 9.05 6.62 -26.46
CA GLN A 559 7.94 7.43 -25.94
C GLN A 559 7.87 7.47 -24.40
N GLY A 560 9.01 7.53 -23.71
CA GLY A 560 9.05 7.58 -22.24
C GLY A 560 9.27 6.23 -21.56
N ARG A 561 9.53 5.17 -22.32
CA ARG A 561 9.74 3.81 -21.77
C ARG A 561 11.18 3.34 -21.86
N GLU A 562 12.07 4.21 -22.29
CA GLU A 562 13.50 3.97 -22.30
C GLU A 562 14.24 5.26 -21.95
N ILE A 563 15.23 5.15 -21.08
CA ILE A 563 16.08 6.26 -20.67
C ILE A 563 17.52 5.84 -20.88
N VAL A 564 18.32 6.70 -21.49
CA VAL A 564 19.76 6.53 -21.65
C VAL A 564 20.49 7.67 -20.96
N GLN A 565 21.52 7.35 -20.18
CA GLN A 565 22.40 8.33 -19.56
C GLN A 565 23.79 8.21 -20.16
N THR A 566 24.33 9.32 -20.68
CA THR A 566 25.52 9.30 -21.56
C THR A 566 26.80 9.83 -20.92
N MET A 567 26.72 10.46 -19.75
CA MET A 567 27.83 11.21 -19.14
C MET A 567 28.36 10.54 -17.87
N ASN A 568 29.68 10.47 -17.72
CA ASN A 568 30.25 10.20 -16.40
C ASN A 568 30.01 11.43 -15.49
N SER A 569 28.99 11.33 -14.63
CA SER A 569 28.34 12.47 -13.97
C SER A 569 28.33 12.36 -12.45
N ASP A 570 28.10 13.50 -11.80
CA ASP A 570 27.74 13.60 -10.39
C ASP A 570 26.47 12.77 -10.08
N PRO A 571 26.24 12.37 -8.82
CA PRO A 571 25.06 11.56 -8.49
C PRO A 571 23.79 12.31 -8.84
N GLY A 572 22.92 11.68 -9.62
CA GLY A 572 21.72 12.32 -10.11
C GLY A 572 20.57 11.36 -10.32
N LEU A 573 19.37 11.94 -10.35
CA LEU A 573 18.11 11.24 -10.55
C LEU A 573 17.36 11.84 -11.73
N ALA A 574 16.71 11.00 -12.52
CA ALA A 574 15.60 11.41 -13.36
C ALA A 574 14.31 10.80 -12.77
N VAL A 575 13.44 11.65 -12.24
CA VAL A 575 12.24 11.26 -11.48
C VAL A 575 11.00 11.62 -12.28
N GLY A 576 10.15 10.65 -12.60
CA GLY A 576 8.85 10.92 -13.23
C GLY A 576 7.95 11.73 -12.28
N TYR A 577 6.99 12.47 -12.83
CA TYR A 577 6.08 13.28 -11.99
C TYR A 577 4.97 12.46 -11.32
N THR A 578 4.56 11.35 -11.92
CA THR A 578 3.52 10.48 -11.37
C THR A 578 3.94 9.85 -10.04
N ALA A 579 3.07 9.96 -9.04
CA ALA A 579 3.24 9.37 -7.71
C ALA A 579 2.29 8.17 -7.51
N PHE A 580 2.69 7.25 -6.63
CA PHE A 580 2.00 5.97 -6.46
C PHE A 580 1.81 5.60 -4.97
N ASN A 581 0.62 5.08 -4.65
CA ASN A 581 0.28 4.50 -3.33
C ASN A 581 0.75 3.06 -3.18
N GLY A 582 0.79 2.32 -4.28
CA GLY A 582 1.28 0.94 -4.38
C GLY A 582 1.64 0.64 -5.83
N VAL A 583 2.82 0.06 -6.05
CA VAL A 583 3.38 -0.03 -7.40
C VAL A 583 4.19 -1.29 -7.63
N ASP A 584 4.03 -1.86 -8.82
CA ASP A 584 4.98 -2.79 -9.40
C ASP A 584 5.77 -2.05 -10.48
N PHE A 585 7.10 -2.06 -10.41
CA PHE A 585 7.97 -1.34 -11.34
C PHE A 585 9.08 -2.24 -11.85
N GLU A 586 9.24 -2.32 -13.16
CA GLU A 586 10.21 -3.17 -13.82
C GLU A 586 10.85 -2.47 -15.01
N GLY A 587 12.03 -2.95 -15.38
CA GLY A 587 12.79 -2.44 -16.50
C GLY A 587 14.06 -3.24 -16.72
N THR A 588 14.70 -2.96 -17.84
CA THR A 588 15.93 -3.62 -18.27
C THR A 588 17.11 -2.69 -18.05
N PHE A 589 18.05 -3.14 -17.23
CA PHE A 589 19.30 -2.46 -16.90
C PHE A 589 20.42 -3.01 -17.79
N HIS A 590 21.11 -2.12 -18.50
CA HIS A 590 22.25 -2.46 -19.34
C HIS A 590 23.27 -1.33 -19.33
N VAL A 591 24.56 -1.66 -19.25
CA VAL A 591 25.66 -0.69 -19.38
C VAL A 591 26.37 -0.96 -20.70
N ASN A 592 26.18 -0.09 -21.69
CA ASN A 592 26.65 -0.29 -23.07
C ASN A 592 28.10 0.16 -23.28
N THR A 593 28.95 -0.03 -22.27
CA THR A 593 30.37 0.28 -22.35
C THR A 593 31.18 -0.75 -21.55
N VAL A 594 32.49 -0.72 -21.76
CA VAL A 594 33.51 -1.43 -20.96
C VAL A 594 34.34 -0.45 -20.14
N THR A 595 33.96 0.83 -20.17
CA THR A 595 34.57 1.91 -19.40
C THR A 595 33.81 2.14 -18.11
N ASP A 596 34.58 2.49 -17.07
CA ASP A 596 34.09 2.68 -15.71
C ASP A 596 33.55 1.40 -15.03
N ASP A 597 33.29 1.48 -13.73
CA ASP A 597 32.84 0.35 -12.90
C ASP A 597 31.86 0.74 -11.79
N ASP A 598 31.22 1.91 -11.94
CA ASP A 598 30.53 2.69 -10.93
C ASP A 598 29.02 2.36 -10.80
N TYR A 599 28.23 3.27 -10.21
CA TYR A 599 26.88 2.99 -9.75
C TYR A 599 25.82 3.36 -10.78
N ALA A 600 24.87 2.44 -10.93
CA ALA A 600 23.61 2.68 -11.62
C ALA A 600 22.47 1.96 -10.89
N GLY A 601 21.24 2.36 -11.15
CA GLY A 601 20.07 1.76 -10.53
C GLY A 601 18.79 2.53 -10.75
N PHE A 602 17.85 2.39 -9.84
CA PHE A 602 16.55 3.05 -9.89
C PHE A 602 16.07 3.42 -8.49
N ILE A 603 15.14 4.36 -8.45
CA ILE A 603 14.52 4.84 -7.22
C ILE A 603 13.02 4.55 -7.22
N PHE A 604 12.46 4.54 -6.02
CA PHE A 604 11.02 4.45 -5.80
C PHE A 604 10.65 5.09 -4.47
N GLY A 605 9.38 5.48 -4.35
CA GLY A 605 8.90 6.20 -3.18
C GLY A 605 9.67 7.50 -2.95
N TYR A 606 10.01 8.19 -4.05
CA TYR A 606 10.64 9.51 -3.99
C TYR A 606 9.60 10.54 -3.56
N GLN A 607 9.87 11.22 -2.46
CA GLN A 607 9.05 12.33 -1.94
C GLN A 607 9.84 13.62 -2.18
N ASP A 608 11.07 13.64 -1.67
CA ASP A 608 12.02 14.74 -1.78
C ASP A 608 13.45 14.18 -1.95
N SER A 609 14.42 15.03 -2.26
CA SER A 609 15.84 14.68 -2.48
C SER A 609 16.56 14.17 -1.21
N SER A 610 15.90 14.22 -0.06
CA SER A 610 16.33 13.63 1.19
C SER A 610 15.57 12.35 1.54
N SER A 611 14.46 12.03 0.87
CA SER A 611 13.50 10.97 1.23
C SER A 611 13.11 10.12 0.03
N PHE A 612 13.82 9.01 -0.17
CA PHE A 612 13.53 8.07 -1.25
C PHE A 612 14.18 6.69 -1.01
N TYR A 613 13.62 5.64 -1.61
CA TYR A 613 14.33 4.36 -1.68
C TYR A 613 15.15 4.30 -2.95
N VAL A 614 16.32 3.66 -2.87
CA VAL A 614 17.21 3.46 -4.02
C VAL A 614 17.71 2.03 -4.06
N VAL A 615 17.59 1.43 -5.24
CA VAL A 615 18.27 0.20 -5.59
C VAL A 615 19.44 0.58 -6.46
N MET A 616 20.65 0.23 -6.03
CA MET A 616 21.89 0.59 -6.73
C MET A 616 22.80 -0.61 -6.88
N TRP A 617 23.56 -0.66 -7.97
CA TRP A 617 24.46 -1.75 -8.28
C TRP A 617 25.78 -1.23 -8.84
N LYS A 618 26.88 -1.67 -8.22
CA LYS A 618 28.25 -1.37 -8.65
C LYS A 618 28.96 -2.61 -9.18
N GLN A 619 29.86 -2.45 -10.15
CA GLN A 619 30.63 -3.55 -10.74
C GLN A 619 31.81 -3.99 -9.86
N VAL A 620 32.67 -3.07 -9.44
CA VAL A 620 33.92 -3.38 -8.69
C VAL A 620 33.91 -2.69 -7.32
N GLU A 621 34.70 -3.20 -6.37
CA GLU A 621 34.91 -2.53 -5.09
C GLU A 621 35.77 -1.26 -5.27
N GLN A 622 35.30 -0.11 -4.80
CA GLN A 622 36.03 1.17 -4.87
C GLN A 622 35.82 2.03 -3.63
N ILE A 623 36.88 2.72 -3.22
CA ILE A 623 36.81 3.76 -2.20
C ILE A 623 36.58 5.09 -2.92
N TYR A 624 35.59 5.85 -2.48
CA TYR A 624 35.32 7.16 -3.06
C TYR A 624 36.55 8.06 -2.92
N TRP A 625 36.87 8.81 -3.98
CA TRP A 625 38.12 9.59 -4.02
C TRP A 625 38.14 10.75 -3.03
N GLN A 626 36.97 11.34 -2.71
CA GLN A 626 36.84 12.32 -1.65
C GLN A 626 36.63 11.64 -0.29
N ALA A 627 37.63 11.77 0.58
CA ALA A 627 37.60 11.19 1.92
C ALA A 627 36.78 12.00 2.95
N ASN A 628 36.37 13.21 2.60
CA ASN A 628 35.46 14.04 3.38
C ASN A 628 34.04 13.94 2.81
N PRO A 629 32.99 14.05 3.64
CA PRO A 629 33.02 14.26 5.10
C PRO A 629 33.40 13.00 5.89
N PHE A 630 33.31 11.82 5.27
CA PHE A 630 33.84 10.57 5.80
C PHE A 630 34.28 9.63 4.67
N ARG A 631 35.10 8.64 5.00
CA ARG A 631 35.62 7.68 4.02
C ARG A 631 34.52 6.70 3.59
N ALA A 632 33.96 6.91 2.41
CA ALA A 632 32.99 6.01 1.79
C ALA A 632 33.70 4.86 1.04
N VAL A 633 33.26 3.64 1.31
CA VAL A 633 33.73 2.41 0.63
C VAL A 633 32.53 1.74 0.00
N ALA A 634 32.59 1.50 -1.31
CA ALA A 634 31.60 0.80 -2.09
C ALA A 634 32.05 -0.63 -2.38
N GLU A 635 31.22 -1.60 -2.02
CA GLU A 635 31.32 -2.99 -2.41
C GLU A 635 30.44 -3.26 -3.64
N PRO A 636 30.80 -4.24 -4.49
CA PRO A 636 29.98 -4.64 -5.61
C PRO A 636 28.69 -5.36 -5.14
N GLY A 637 27.80 -5.60 -6.09
CA GLY A 637 26.51 -6.24 -5.80
C GLY A 637 25.39 -5.23 -5.54
N ILE A 638 24.18 -5.76 -5.65
CA ILE A 638 22.95 -4.98 -5.55
C ILE A 638 22.74 -4.59 -4.09
N GLN A 639 22.37 -3.32 -3.89
CA GLN A 639 22.05 -2.76 -2.58
C GLN A 639 20.69 -2.08 -2.65
N LEU A 640 19.86 -2.30 -1.62
CA LEU A 640 18.62 -1.55 -1.40
C LEU A 640 18.83 -0.67 -0.17
N LYS A 641 18.66 0.65 -0.34
CA LYS A 641 18.79 1.64 0.73
C LYS A 641 17.51 2.46 0.86
N ALA A 642 17.18 2.83 2.09
CA ALA A 642 16.28 3.94 2.38
C ALA A 642 17.11 5.18 2.66
N VAL A 643 16.88 6.25 1.91
CA VAL A 643 17.49 7.57 2.11
C VAL A 643 16.52 8.39 2.94
N LYS A 644 16.97 8.86 4.09
CA LYS A 644 16.28 9.83 4.94
C LYS A 644 17.35 10.75 5.50
N SER A 645 17.72 11.75 4.71
CA SER A 645 18.86 12.63 4.95
C SER A 645 18.48 13.82 5.83
N ASN A 646 19.25 14.06 6.88
CA ASN A 646 19.10 15.25 7.71
C ASN A 646 19.79 16.49 7.13
N THR A 647 20.57 16.33 6.06
CA THR A 647 21.34 17.42 5.44
C THR A 647 20.88 17.77 4.04
N GLY A 648 20.09 16.91 3.40
CA GLY A 648 19.78 17.01 1.98
C GLY A 648 20.97 16.74 1.06
N PRO A 649 20.83 17.09 -0.23
CA PRO A 649 21.88 17.02 -1.25
C PRO A 649 23.20 17.67 -0.82
N GLY A 650 24.31 17.07 -1.23
CA GLY A 650 25.67 17.53 -0.93
C GLY A 650 26.59 16.43 -0.41
N GLU A 651 27.74 16.85 0.14
CA GLU A 651 28.86 15.95 0.42
C GLU A 651 28.55 14.78 1.38
N ASN A 652 27.64 14.97 2.35
CA ASN A 652 27.25 13.94 3.31
C ASN A 652 26.41 12.85 2.66
N LEU A 653 25.38 13.26 1.92
CA LEU A 653 24.47 12.34 1.25
C LEU A 653 25.20 11.60 0.12
N ARG A 654 26.00 12.31 -0.67
CA ARG A 654 26.87 11.71 -1.69
C ARG A 654 27.73 10.58 -1.14
N ASN A 655 28.50 10.83 -0.08
CA ASN A 655 29.37 9.80 0.50
C ASN A 655 28.53 8.65 1.12
N ALA A 656 27.34 8.93 1.66
CA ALA A 656 26.43 7.91 2.18
C ALA A 656 25.82 7.02 1.08
N LEU A 657 25.50 7.60 -0.08
CA LEU A 657 25.04 6.88 -1.25
C LEU A 657 26.14 5.98 -1.81
N TRP A 658 27.38 6.48 -1.87
CA TRP A 658 28.52 5.65 -2.28
C TRP A 658 28.83 4.52 -1.29
N HIS A 659 28.75 4.80 0.02
CA HIS A 659 29.18 3.84 1.03
C HIS A 659 28.25 2.63 1.13
N THR A 660 28.78 1.41 1.01
CA THR A 660 28.07 0.19 1.35
C THR A 660 27.93 0.06 2.87
N GLY A 661 26.76 0.46 3.38
CA GLY A 661 26.45 0.34 4.80
C GLY A 661 25.40 1.33 5.25
N HIS A 662 25.17 1.35 6.55
CA HIS A 662 24.35 2.38 7.19
C HIS A 662 25.21 3.61 7.48
N THR A 663 24.71 4.79 7.09
CA THR A 663 25.25 6.09 7.47
C THR A 663 24.20 6.82 8.30
N GLU A 664 24.50 7.07 9.57
CA GLU A 664 23.56 7.65 10.53
C GLU A 664 23.06 9.01 10.06
N GLY A 665 21.72 9.20 10.05
CA GLY A 665 21.08 10.44 9.63
C GLY A 665 21.20 10.76 8.13
N GLN A 666 21.56 9.78 7.30
CA GLN A 666 21.71 9.93 5.85
C GLN A 666 21.02 8.78 5.09
N ALA A 667 21.54 7.56 5.21
CA ALA A 667 21.05 6.40 4.46
C ALA A 667 21.13 5.10 5.27
N LYS A 668 20.10 4.26 5.15
CA LYS A 668 19.99 2.96 5.81
C LYS A 668 20.03 1.84 4.77
N LEU A 669 21.05 0.99 4.83
CA LEU A 669 21.10 -0.23 4.02
C LEU A 669 20.07 -1.24 4.55
N LEU A 670 19.04 -1.49 3.74
CA LEU A 670 17.96 -2.44 4.06
C LEU A 670 18.34 -3.86 3.66
N TRP A 671 18.98 -4.00 2.50
CA TRP A 671 19.41 -5.28 1.97
C TRP A 671 20.63 -5.14 1.08
N LYS A 672 21.44 -6.18 1.04
CA LYS A 672 22.58 -6.32 0.12
C LYS A 672 22.68 -7.74 -0.38
N ASP A 673 23.00 -7.89 -1.67
CA ASP A 673 23.25 -9.20 -2.25
C ASP A 673 24.44 -9.90 -1.58
N ALA A 674 24.16 -11.03 -0.93
CA ALA A 674 25.15 -11.83 -0.23
C ALA A 674 26.21 -12.44 -1.18
N ARG A 675 25.91 -12.54 -2.48
CA ARG A 675 26.86 -13.04 -3.49
C ARG A 675 27.96 -12.03 -3.80
N ASN A 676 27.70 -10.75 -3.56
CA ASN A 676 28.65 -9.65 -3.79
C ASN A 676 29.18 -9.62 -5.24
N VAL A 677 28.29 -9.83 -6.21
CA VAL A 677 28.63 -9.90 -7.64
C VAL A 677 28.20 -8.61 -8.33
N GLY A 678 29.15 -7.91 -8.94
CA GLY A 678 28.88 -6.73 -9.76
C GLY A 678 28.19 -7.07 -11.08
N TRP A 679 27.60 -6.07 -11.71
CA TRP A 679 27.08 -6.19 -13.08
C TRP A 679 28.22 -6.44 -14.08
N LYS A 680 27.91 -7.04 -15.22
CA LYS A 680 28.87 -7.31 -16.29
C LYS A 680 28.71 -6.31 -17.43
N ASP A 681 29.81 -5.94 -18.06
CA ASP A 681 29.80 -5.07 -19.24
C ASP A 681 28.88 -5.64 -20.33
N LYS A 682 28.13 -4.76 -21.01
CA LYS A 682 27.28 -5.11 -22.15
C LYS A 682 26.39 -6.33 -21.90
N THR A 683 25.85 -6.41 -20.69
CA THR A 683 24.98 -7.51 -20.26
C THR A 683 23.67 -6.93 -19.75
N SER A 684 22.56 -7.44 -20.27
CA SER A 684 21.23 -7.02 -19.86
C SER A 684 20.74 -7.77 -18.64
N TYR A 685 20.13 -7.03 -17.73
CA TYR A 685 19.49 -7.54 -16.54
C TYR A 685 18.07 -6.98 -16.45
N ARG A 686 17.09 -7.79 -16.04
CA ARG A 686 15.74 -7.28 -15.76
C ARG A 686 15.51 -7.18 -14.26
N TRP A 687 15.04 -6.05 -13.78
CA TRP A 687 14.59 -5.90 -12.39
C TRP A 687 13.07 -5.96 -12.30
N PHE A 688 12.57 -6.36 -11.15
CA PHE A 688 11.15 -6.33 -10.80
C PHE A 688 11.00 -5.89 -9.34
N LEU A 689 10.47 -4.69 -9.13
CA LEU A 689 10.12 -4.11 -7.83
C LEU A 689 8.64 -4.34 -7.55
N GLN A 690 8.34 -4.69 -6.30
CA GLN A 690 7.00 -4.60 -5.73
C GLN A 690 7.07 -3.77 -4.45
N HIS A 691 6.26 -2.73 -4.38
CA HIS A 691 6.18 -1.85 -3.23
C HIS A 691 4.72 -1.69 -2.80
N ARG A 692 4.42 -1.98 -1.52
CA ARG A 692 3.12 -1.70 -0.87
C ARG A 692 3.35 -0.86 0.39
N PRO A 693 3.47 0.46 0.23
CA PRO A 693 3.60 1.46 1.30
C PRO A 693 2.75 1.26 2.54
N GLN A 694 1.46 0.93 2.37
CA GLN A 694 0.48 0.79 3.45
C GLN A 694 0.95 -0.19 4.56
N ASP A 695 1.64 -1.26 4.15
CA ASP A 695 2.23 -2.26 5.06
C ASP A 695 3.77 -2.22 5.09
N GLY A 696 4.38 -1.33 4.31
CA GLY A 696 5.83 -1.24 4.14
C GLY A 696 6.46 -2.40 3.37
N TYR A 697 5.69 -3.18 2.61
CA TYR A 697 6.20 -4.33 1.86
C TYR A 697 7.08 -3.85 0.71
N ILE A 698 8.31 -4.38 0.64
CA ILE A 698 9.25 -4.16 -0.45
C ILE A 698 9.84 -5.51 -0.86
N ARG A 699 9.84 -5.80 -2.17
CA ARG A 699 10.56 -6.94 -2.74
C ARG A 699 11.13 -6.59 -4.11
N VAL A 700 12.41 -6.89 -4.31
CA VAL A 700 13.09 -6.67 -5.60
C VAL A 700 13.72 -7.97 -6.08
N ARG A 701 13.50 -8.29 -7.35
CA ARG A 701 14.06 -9.47 -8.03
C ARG A 701 14.86 -9.02 -9.25
N PHE A 702 15.96 -9.72 -9.52
CA PHE A 702 16.83 -9.46 -10.66
C PHE A 702 17.04 -10.73 -11.47
N TYR A 703 17.08 -10.58 -12.78
CA TYR A 703 17.24 -11.65 -13.76
C TYR A 703 18.39 -11.33 -14.70
N GLU A 704 19.23 -12.33 -15.01
CA GLU A 704 20.23 -12.29 -16.09
C GLU A 704 19.74 -13.26 -17.17
N GLY A 705 19.28 -12.74 -18.30
CA GLY A 705 18.45 -13.51 -19.23
C GLY A 705 17.21 -14.10 -18.50
N PRO A 706 16.88 -15.39 -18.70
CA PRO A 706 15.73 -16.01 -18.02
C PRO A 706 16.02 -16.45 -16.57
N GLU A 707 17.26 -16.39 -16.10
CA GLU A 707 17.63 -16.89 -14.78
C GLU A 707 17.54 -15.79 -13.71
N MET A 708 16.75 -16.02 -12.66
CA MET A 708 16.74 -15.15 -11.50
C MET A 708 18.08 -15.23 -10.76
N VAL A 709 18.79 -14.12 -10.71
CA VAL A 709 20.11 -14.02 -10.08
C VAL A 709 20.01 -13.51 -8.64
N ALA A 710 19.12 -12.57 -8.35
CA ALA A 710 18.94 -12.03 -7.00
C ALA A 710 17.46 -11.89 -6.61
N ASP A 711 17.18 -12.06 -5.33
CA ASP A 711 15.89 -11.80 -4.70
C ASP A 711 16.15 -11.24 -3.31
N THR A 712 15.58 -10.08 -3.00
CA THR A 712 15.69 -9.48 -1.67
C THR A 712 14.99 -10.30 -0.60
N GLY A 713 14.03 -11.15 -1.01
CA GLY A 713 12.97 -11.60 -0.13
C GLY A 713 12.09 -10.44 0.29
N ILE A 714 11.26 -10.67 1.32
CA ILE A 714 10.36 -9.64 1.86
C ILE A 714 11.14 -8.73 2.80
N ILE A 715 11.20 -7.45 2.46
CA ILE A 715 11.72 -6.36 3.28
C ILE A 715 10.52 -5.55 3.77
N ILE A 716 10.51 -5.20 5.06
CA ILE A 716 9.50 -4.33 5.65
C ILE A 716 10.16 -3.04 6.09
N ASP A 717 9.82 -1.94 5.42
CA ASP A 717 10.27 -0.61 5.76
C ASP A 717 9.16 0.40 5.43
N THR A 718 8.97 1.39 6.30
CA THR A 718 7.86 2.37 6.24
C THR A 718 8.39 3.80 6.26
N THR A 719 9.66 4.00 5.89
CA THR A 719 10.32 5.31 5.97
C THR A 719 9.71 6.30 4.99
N MET A 720 9.41 5.85 3.77
CA MET A 720 8.60 6.58 2.78
C MET A 720 7.38 5.74 2.47
N ARG A 721 6.19 6.36 2.46
CA ARG A 721 4.91 5.66 2.28
C ARG A 721 4.26 5.98 0.94
N GLY A 722 5.00 5.70 -0.12
CA GLY A 722 4.59 5.99 -1.49
C GLY A 722 5.47 7.07 -2.08
N GLY A 723 5.06 7.61 -3.21
CA GLY A 723 5.78 8.66 -3.94
C GLY A 723 6.14 8.25 -5.35
N ARG A 724 7.13 8.94 -5.93
CA ARG A 724 7.47 8.90 -7.35
C ARG A 724 8.52 7.84 -7.69
N LEU A 725 8.61 7.51 -8.98
CA LEU A 725 9.57 6.57 -9.55
C LEU A 725 10.65 7.29 -10.36
N GLY A 726 11.81 6.65 -10.54
CA GLY A 726 12.86 7.22 -11.36
C GLY A 726 14.07 6.31 -11.54
N VAL A 727 15.06 6.81 -12.28
CA VAL A 727 16.36 6.15 -12.49
C VAL A 727 17.48 6.90 -11.77
N PHE A 728 18.56 6.19 -11.44
CA PHE A 728 19.69 6.71 -10.66
C PHE A 728 21.02 6.36 -11.30
N CYS A 729 21.90 7.34 -11.44
CA CYS A 729 23.30 7.15 -11.81
C CYS A 729 24.22 7.84 -10.81
N PHE A 730 25.44 7.32 -10.67
CA PHE A 730 26.50 7.98 -9.94
C PHE A 730 27.85 7.53 -10.49
N SER A 731 28.51 8.44 -11.23
CA SER A 731 29.85 8.27 -11.80
C SER A 731 29.97 7.17 -12.87
N GLN A 732 28.87 6.82 -13.54
CA GLN A 732 28.83 5.81 -14.60
C GLN A 732 28.16 6.38 -15.85
N GLU A 733 28.78 6.15 -17.01
CA GLU A 733 28.30 6.58 -18.34
C GLU A 733 27.67 5.43 -19.14
N ASN A 734 26.93 5.76 -20.19
CA ASN A 734 26.32 4.85 -21.16
C ASN A 734 25.43 3.77 -20.52
N ILE A 735 24.58 4.21 -19.58
CA ILE A 735 23.59 3.35 -18.93
C ILE A 735 22.29 3.42 -19.71
N ILE A 736 21.67 2.27 -19.94
CA ILE A 736 20.37 2.11 -20.59
C ILE A 736 19.40 1.49 -19.59
N TRP A 737 18.28 2.17 -19.36
CA TRP A 737 17.10 1.66 -18.68
C TRP A 737 16.01 1.47 -19.74
N ALA A 738 15.96 0.29 -20.34
CA ALA A 738 15.07 -0.04 -21.46
C ALA A 738 13.77 -0.71 -21.00
N ASN A 739 12.75 -0.66 -21.85
CA ASN A 739 11.47 -1.35 -21.66
C ASN A 739 10.90 -1.18 -20.24
N LEU A 740 10.93 0.06 -19.75
CA LEU A 740 10.37 0.46 -18.47
C LEU A 740 8.87 0.23 -18.47
N ARG A 741 8.39 -0.30 -17.35
CA ARG A 741 6.96 -0.51 -17.06
C ARG A 741 6.72 -0.33 -15.58
N TYR A 742 5.78 0.54 -15.23
CA TYR A 742 5.16 0.51 -13.91
C TYR A 742 3.71 0.05 -14.03
N ARG A 743 3.09 -0.30 -12.90
CA ARG A 743 1.66 -0.61 -12.75
C ARG A 743 1.18 -0.25 -11.36
N CYS A 744 0.05 0.44 -11.27
CA CYS A 744 -0.63 0.64 -9.98
C CYS A 744 -1.08 -0.71 -9.45
N ASN A 745 -0.70 -1.03 -8.21
CA ASN A 745 -1.04 -2.28 -7.58
C ASN A 745 -0.95 -2.16 -6.06
N ASP A 746 -2.10 -2.04 -5.41
CA ASP A 746 -2.21 -1.98 -3.96
C ASP A 746 -2.45 -3.35 -3.32
N THR A 747 -2.70 -4.37 -4.14
CA THR A 747 -2.96 -5.72 -3.63
C THR A 747 -1.68 -6.29 -3.00
N LEU A 748 -1.76 -6.59 -1.71
CA LEU A 748 -0.66 -7.22 -0.97
C LEU A 748 -0.27 -8.58 -1.59
N PRO A 749 1.03 -8.84 -1.80
CA PRO A 749 1.51 -10.14 -2.24
C PRO A 749 1.17 -11.27 -1.23
N GLU A 750 0.84 -12.45 -1.76
CA GLU A 750 0.34 -13.59 -0.96
C GLU A 750 1.36 -14.16 0.02
N ASP A 751 2.65 -13.95 -0.23
CA ASP A 751 3.74 -14.36 0.65
C ASP A 751 3.86 -13.49 1.92
N PHE A 752 3.12 -12.38 2.00
CA PHE A 752 3.15 -11.46 3.12
C PHE A 752 2.47 -12.01 4.40
N ASP A 753 1.25 -12.55 4.29
CA ASP A 753 0.52 -13.13 5.44
C ASP A 753 1.31 -14.28 6.13
N PRO A 754 1.87 -15.26 5.37
CA PRO A 754 2.75 -16.27 5.94
C PRO A 754 4.01 -15.71 6.58
N TYR A 755 4.59 -14.65 6.00
CA TYR A 755 5.79 -14.00 6.53
C TYR A 755 5.52 -13.31 7.87
N ARG A 756 4.43 -12.53 7.96
CA ARG A 756 4.01 -11.90 9.24
C ARG A 756 3.81 -12.93 10.34
N THR A 757 3.19 -14.06 10.00
CA THR A 757 2.92 -15.15 10.95
C THR A 757 4.19 -15.86 11.42
N GLN A 758 5.28 -15.83 10.64
CA GLN A 758 6.59 -16.39 11.04
C GLN A 758 7.42 -15.43 11.91
N GLN A 759 7.17 -14.12 11.79
CA GLN A 759 7.85 -13.06 12.55
C GLN A 759 7.18 -12.78 13.91
N SER A 760 5.86 -13.03 14.04
CA SER A 760 5.09 -12.97 15.29
C SER A 760 5.28 -14.20 16.18
#